data_AF-A0A7X7IYI1-F1
#
_entry.id   AF-A0A7X7IYI1-F1
#
_cell.length_a   1.000
_cell.length_b   1.000
_cell.length_c   1.000
_cell.angle_alpha   90.00
_cell.angle_beta   90.00
_cell.angle_gamma   90.00
#
_symmetry.space_group_name_H-M   'P 1'
#
loop_
_entity.id
_entity.type
_entity.pdbx_description
1 polymer ?
#
loop_
_entity_poly.entity_id
_entity_poly.type
_entity_poly.pdbx_seq_one_letter_code
_entity_poly.pdbx_strand_id
1 'polypeptide(L)'
;MVFFPMEVSMRRSSTRILGGRHRSLILTIAWVMAVVAPGSSVPGAQPSGSKLGPHLIMSYTTPCYNFIVARPRVIKILDCDGTMMTAVRDLKTLAPDAISVCRIYTTRGYSVGQDPTWAGQDFWANVLAPRLNALSPADKALIDYVEGPNECDSTPCWGSVQNAQWLNSFWVSLAPLIANAGFRPCAFSIPVGNPSGSPSEVQAQLDAIVPALRLCKQYGGAWSYHSYTIPYTTDVNTEIWYSLRYRQYYDYFAANYPDLVDLPIIFTEGGVDGQTGPEGPGWMGGGDAAKYQNWLDWHDARMREDPYVLGCPLFQTGSPGWTSFNIDPISPWLVSHLNSIPFGPPDPPTGLTATPGNGQVTLSWNPSAGATSYDVKRSTTSGGPYTVIANDITTTSYTNTGLTNGVTYYFVVSAANSEGESPNSAEVSATPQLPVPPVPTGLTATPGNGQVALAWNASAGATSYNVKRSTTSGGPYATIASPTTNSYTNTGLSNGTTYYYVVSAVNAAGESANSSQVSATPTDAVVAEDFNSMPSWSSSYDATWGSAATWSIAGGGQSGNCLQAARSSAGSSSKVKVYNISASTNYQISLYIKCPSGSSYWAECALKLGNYSAQDFDNNSGTWTLIKKFASDGTNGNGNTWTQYTVSFTSGSNTQLSVGYKLGSSSGTGPTVRWDTLRVVQLASVPTIALSPTSLSPSCTQGSNASSQTFTVRNSGTGSLSYSISDNQTWLSESPTSGTSTGEQDTITVTYSTSGLSAGTYNATITVSDPNASNNPQTVAVTLTVNPSKITVAEDFTSMPSWSSSFDAAWGSAATWSIVSGGQSGNALQAVRSSGGSSAKVKVYNITTSSSYTISIWIKCPS
;
A
#
# COMPACT_ATOMS: atom_id res chain seq x y z
N MET A 1 -44.58 -4.79 -41.90
CA MET A 1 -43.18 -5.26 -41.88
C MET A 1 -42.49 -4.56 -40.73
N VAL A 2 -41.94 -5.33 -39.80
CA VAL A 2 -41.61 -4.92 -38.42
C VAL A 2 -40.25 -4.21 -38.38
N PHE A 3 -40.22 -3.10 -37.64
CA PHE A 3 -39.04 -2.26 -37.34
C PHE A 3 -38.84 -2.23 -35.81
N PHE A 4 -37.60 -2.50 -35.38
CA PHE A 4 -36.80 -1.86 -34.30
C PHE A 4 -37.36 -1.74 -32.84
N PRO A 5 -36.50 -1.42 -31.84
CA PRO A 5 -36.48 -2.06 -30.51
C PRO A 5 -36.90 -1.09 -29.39
N MET A 6 -37.10 -1.57 -28.15
CA MET A 6 -37.17 -0.67 -26.99
C MET A 6 -36.99 -1.38 -25.64
N GLU A 7 -36.19 -0.74 -24.77
CA GLU A 7 -36.30 -0.79 -23.31
C GLU A 7 -37.72 -0.40 -22.84
N VAL A 8 -38.21 -0.98 -21.73
CA VAL A 8 -39.19 -0.37 -20.79
C VAL A 8 -39.02 -1.09 -19.44
N SER A 9 -38.44 -0.49 -18.39
CA SER A 9 -38.99 0.45 -17.39
C SER A 9 -40.23 -0.04 -16.61
N MET A 10 -40.07 -0.07 -15.29
CA MET A 10 -41.12 -0.25 -14.27
C MET A 10 -42.27 0.76 -14.41
N ARG A 11 -43.51 0.32 -14.14
CA ARG A 11 -44.50 1.05 -13.31
C ARG A 11 -45.63 0.15 -12.79
N ARG A 12 -46.04 0.48 -11.56
CA ARG A 12 -47.03 -0.15 -10.65
C ARG A 12 -48.47 -0.09 -11.16
N SER A 13 -49.31 -1.00 -10.65
CA SER A 13 -50.65 -0.75 -10.03
C SER A 13 -51.23 -2.06 -9.43
N SER A 14 -51.28 -2.19 -8.08
CA SER A 14 -52.49 -2.31 -7.21
C SER A 14 -53.43 -3.50 -7.53
N THR A 15 -53.76 -4.43 -6.62
CA THR A 15 -54.75 -4.26 -5.53
C THR A 15 -54.81 -5.48 -4.55
N ARG A 16 -54.80 -5.17 -3.24
CA ARG A 16 -55.36 -5.76 -1.99
C ARG A 16 -55.50 -7.27 -1.63
N ILE A 17 -54.88 -7.59 -0.48
CA ILE A 17 -55.38 -8.10 0.84
C ILE A 17 -56.07 -9.49 0.97
N LEU A 18 -55.44 -10.38 1.79
CA LEU A 18 -55.92 -11.17 2.95
C LEU A 18 -54.92 -12.35 3.11
N GLY A 19 -54.21 -12.63 4.20
CA GLY A 19 -54.45 -12.49 5.64
C GLY A 19 -54.45 -13.92 6.23
N GLY A 20 -53.46 -14.31 7.06
CA GLY A 20 -53.57 -15.58 7.81
C GLY A 20 -52.27 -16.26 8.27
N ARG A 21 -51.83 -15.90 9.48
CA ARG A 21 -51.14 -16.69 10.53
C ARG A 21 -50.61 -18.10 10.18
N HIS A 22 -49.31 -18.31 10.38
CA HIS A 22 -48.76 -19.64 10.74
C HIS A 22 -48.22 -19.62 12.17
N ARG A 23 -48.80 -20.50 13.01
CA ARG A 23 -48.27 -20.92 14.32
C ARG A 23 -47.33 -22.10 14.11
N SER A 24 -46.23 -22.10 14.85
CA SER A 24 -45.29 -23.20 15.02
C SER A 24 -46.00 -24.49 15.44
N LEU A 25 -45.57 -25.61 14.87
CA LEU A 25 -45.52 -26.88 15.58
C LEU A 25 -44.32 -27.69 15.08
N ILE A 26 -43.45 -28.03 16.02
CA ILE A 26 -42.32 -28.95 15.90
C ILE A 26 -42.89 -30.37 15.79
N LEU A 27 -42.47 -31.13 14.76
CA LEU A 27 -42.51 -32.59 14.81
C LEU A 27 -41.37 -33.17 13.96
N THR A 28 -40.43 -33.78 14.66
CA THR A 28 -39.40 -34.70 14.18
C THR A 28 -40.06 -35.97 13.66
N ILE A 29 -39.66 -36.48 12.48
CA ILE A 29 -39.52 -37.90 12.13
C ILE A 29 -38.95 -38.00 10.71
N ALA A 30 -37.84 -38.72 10.59
CA ALA A 30 -37.15 -39.06 9.36
C ALA A 30 -37.89 -40.15 8.58
N TRP A 31 -37.95 -40.06 7.25
CA TRP A 31 -37.87 -41.20 6.32
C TRP A 31 -37.44 -40.71 4.93
N VAL A 32 -36.41 -41.38 4.40
CA VAL A 32 -35.78 -41.15 3.10
C VAL A 32 -36.60 -41.86 2.02
N MET A 33 -37.02 -41.12 0.99
CA MET A 33 -37.45 -41.65 -0.31
C MET A 33 -36.91 -40.70 -1.39
N ALA A 34 -35.86 -41.15 -2.09
CA ALA A 34 -35.31 -40.45 -3.23
C ALA A 34 -36.29 -40.56 -4.42
N VAL A 35 -36.79 -39.42 -4.90
CA VAL A 35 -37.48 -39.31 -6.19
C VAL A 35 -36.43 -39.01 -7.24
N VAL A 36 -36.18 -39.98 -8.12
CA VAL A 36 -35.35 -39.81 -9.32
C VAL A 36 -36.11 -38.94 -10.32
N ALA A 37 -35.58 -37.75 -10.62
CA ALA A 37 -35.92 -37.01 -11.82
C ALA A 37 -35.02 -37.54 -12.97
N PRO A 38 -35.55 -37.87 -14.16
CA PRO A 38 -34.71 -38.22 -15.29
C PRO A 38 -34.23 -36.95 -16.00
N GLY A 39 -32.95 -36.91 -16.38
CA GLY A 39 -32.44 -35.97 -17.38
C GLY A 39 -31.55 -34.84 -16.87
N SER A 40 -30.48 -35.17 -16.16
CA SER A 40 -29.20 -34.48 -16.32
C SER A 40 -28.10 -35.49 -15.99
N SER A 41 -27.27 -35.82 -16.97
CA SER A 41 -26.07 -36.62 -16.74
C SER A 41 -25.13 -35.80 -15.86
N VAL A 42 -25.17 -36.04 -14.55
CA VAL A 42 -24.09 -35.62 -13.66
C VAL A 42 -22.80 -36.20 -14.25
N PRO A 43 -21.76 -35.40 -14.53
CA PRO A 43 -20.46 -35.96 -14.88
C PRO A 43 -20.08 -36.96 -13.78
N GLY A 44 -19.84 -38.23 -14.15
CA GLY A 44 -19.49 -39.26 -13.18
C GLY A 44 -18.36 -38.76 -12.29
N ALA A 45 -18.51 -38.93 -10.98
CA ALA A 45 -17.51 -38.44 -10.04
C ALA A 45 -16.25 -39.30 -10.17
N GLN A 46 -15.07 -38.72 -9.97
CA GLN A 46 -13.81 -39.45 -10.11
C GLN A 46 -13.73 -40.62 -9.10
N PRO A 47 -13.06 -41.74 -9.43
CA PRO A 47 -12.82 -42.81 -8.45
C PRO A 47 -12.06 -42.33 -7.21
N SER A 48 -11.96 -43.12 -6.16
CA SER A 48 -11.02 -42.88 -5.06
C SER A 48 -9.58 -42.92 -5.57
N GLY A 49 -8.69 -42.10 -4.99
CA GLY A 49 -7.25 -42.22 -5.25
C GLY A 49 -6.64 -43.48 -4.65
N SER A 50 -7.33 -44.12 -3.68
CA SER A 50 -6.95 -45.42 -3.16
C SER A 50 -6.88 -46.46 -4.26
N LYS A 51 -5.88 -47.33 -4.19
CA LYS A 51 -5.69 -48.46 -5.10
C LYS A 51 -6.51 -49.68 -4.64
N LEU A 52 -7.12 -49.65 -3.46
CA LEU A 52 -7.92 -50.75 -2.94
C LEU A 52 -9.28 -50.85 -3.65
N GLY A 53 -9.77 -52.07 -3.82
CA GLY A 53 -11.08 -52.35 -4.42
C GLY A 53 -11.70 -53.65 -3.95
N PRO A 54 -12.96 -53.97 -4.32
CA PRO A 54 -13.58 -55.25 -3.97
C PRO A 54 -13.31 -56.34 -5.02
N HIS A 55 -13.11 -57.57 -4.56
CA HIS A 55 -13.11 -58.79 -5.37
C HIS A 55 -14.35 -59.64 -5.04
N LEU A 56 -15.31 -59.72 -5.97
CA LEU A 56 -16.61 -60.39 -5.81
C LEU A 56 -16.58 -61.85 -6.31
N ILE A 57 -17.02 -62.80 -5.48
CA ILE A 57 -16.96 -64.26 -5.79
C ILE A 57 -18.31 -64.89 -6.16
N MET A 58 -19.42 -64.51 -5.52
CA MET A 58 -20.75 -65.09 -5.82
C MET A 58 -21.96 -64.16 -5.61
N SER A 59 -21.85 -63.09 -4.80
CA SER A 59 -23.00 -62.23 -4.55
C SER A 59 -22.61 -60.78 -4.28
N TYR A 60 -23.43 -59.87 -4.81
CA TYR A 60 -23.34 -58.45 -4.53
C TYR A 60 -24.13 -58.11 -3.25
N THR A 61 -23.44 -58.18 -2.11
CA THR A 61 -24.02 -57.98 -0.78
C THR A 61 -24.12 -56.49 -0.40
N THR A 62 -24.91 -56.15 0.63
CA THR A 62 -25.02 -54.76 1.13
C THR A 62 -23.67 -54.13 1.52
N PRO A 63 -22.74 -54.82 2.22
CA PRO A 63 -21.40 -54.28 2.46
C PRO A 63 -20.61 -53.96 1.20
N CYS A 64 -20.77 -54.75 0.13
CA CYS A 64 -20.14 -54.44 -1.16
C CYS A 64 -20.79 -53.28 -1.87
N TYR A 65 -22.11 -53.13 -1.80
CA TYR A 65 -22.77 -51.93 -2.28
C TYR A 65 -22.19 -50.66 -1.62
N ASN A 66 -21.98 -50.67 -0.30
CA ASN A 66 -21.37 -49.55 0.42
C ASN A 66 -19.94 -49.26 -0.07
N PHE A 67 -19.18 -50.30 -0.39
CA PHE A 67 -17.87 -50.16 -1.02
C PHE A 67 -17.99 -49.48 -2.38
N ILE A 68 -18.88 -49.96 -3.26
CA ILE A 68 -19.10 -49.40 -4.60
C ILE A 68 -19.53 -47.93 -4.56
N VAL A 69 -20.39 -47.55 -3.61
CA VAL A 69 -20.80 -46.15 -3.41
C VAL A 69 -19.62 -45.23 -3.01
N ALA A 70 -18.60 -45.77 -2.35
CA ALA A 70 -17.35 -45.07 -2.07
C ALA A 70 -16.39 -44.97 -3.27
N ARG A 71 -16.84 -45.42 -4.46
CA ARG A 71 -16.17 -45.27 -5.77
C ARG A 71 -14.74 -45.86 -5.79
N PRO A 72 -14.52 -47.13 -5.44
CA PRO A 72 -13.20 -47.75 -5.55
C PRO A 72 -12.63 -47.63 -6.95
N ARG A 73 -11.31 -47.55 -7.05
CA ARG A 73 -10.61 -47.44 -8.33
C ARG A 73 -10.68 -48.71 -9.16
N VAL A 74 -10.79 -49.87 -8.53
CA VAL A 74 -10.79 -51.17 -9.20
C VAL A 74 -11.88 -52.07 -8.60
N ILE A 75 -12.47 -52.94 -9.41
CA ILE A 75 -13.33 -54.04 -9.00
C ILE A 75 -12.87 -55.31 -9.73
N LYS A 76 -12.86 -56.44 -9.03
CA LYS A 76 -12.74 -57.76 -9.66
C LYS A 76 -14.03 -58.56 -9.48
N ILE A 77 -14.43 -59.28 -10.52
CA ILE A 77 -15.57 -60.19 -10.52
C ILE A 77 -15.14 -61.58 -10.98
N LEU A 78 -15.68 -62.62 -10.34
CA LEU A 78 -15.29 -64.01 -10.54
C LEU A 78 -16.22 -64.79 -11.50
N ASP A 79 -17.30 -64.16 -11.96
CA ASP A 79 -18.11 -64.63 -13.08
C ASP A 79 -18.80 -63.41 -13.70
N CYS A 80 -19.34 -63.57 -14.92
CA CYS A 80 -20.19 -62.58 -15.55
C CYS A 80 -21.67 -62.80 -15.21
N ASP A 81 -21.97 -63.24 -13.98
CA ASP A 81 -23.34 -63.45 -13.54
C ASP A 81 -24.09 -62.11 -13.34
N GLY A 82 -25.41 -62.20 -13.22
CA GLY A 82 -26.26 -61.03 -13.10
C GLY A 82 -25.94 -60.15 -11.89
N THR A 83 -25.57 -60.72 -10.74
CA THR A 83 -25.31 -59.94 -9.52
C THR A 83 -23.97 -59.23 -9.56
N MET A 84 -22.93 -59.88 -10.08
CA MET A 84 -21.60 -59.28 -10.21
C MET A 84 -21.57 -58.20 -11.30
N MET A 85 -22.21 -58.44 -12.43
CA MET A 85 -22.34 -57.42 -13.47
C MET A 85 -23.18 -56.23 -12.99
N THR A 86 -24.13 -56.44 -12.07
CA THR A 86 -24.84 -55.32 -11.43
C THR A 86 -23.89 -54.45 -10.61
N ALA A 87 -22.98 -55.04 -9.84
CA ALA A 87 -21.96 -54.26 -9.10
C ALA A 87 -21.04 -53.47 -10.03
N VAL A 88 -20.62 -54.05 -11.16
CA VAL A 88 -19.82 -53.34 -12.17
C VAL A 88 -20.59 -52.17 -12.79
N ARG A 89 -21.87 -52.35 -13.12
CA ARG A 89 -22.73 -51.26 -13.62
C ARG A 89 -22.89 -50.13 -12.61
N ASP A 90 -23.15 -50.46 -11.35
CA ASP A 90 -23.28 -49.47 -10.28
C ASP A 90 -21.99 -48.66 -10.14
N LEU A 91 -20.84 -49.33 -10.12
CA LEU A 91 -19.54 -48.65 -10.04
C LEU A 91 -19.29 -47.76 -11.26
N LYS A 92 -19.46 -48.28 -12.47
CA LYS A 92 -19.23 -47.52 -13.72
C LYS A 92 -20.21 -46.36 -13.89
N THR A 93 -21.39 -46.42 -13.25
CA THR A 93 -22.35 -45.30 -13.22
C THR A 93 -21.85 -44.18 -12.30
N LEU A 94 -21.29 -44.53 -11.14
CA LEU A 94 -20.78 -43.57 -10.16
C LEU A 94 -19.42 -43.01 -10.52
N ALA A 95 -18.55 -43.85 -11.09
CA ALA A 95 -17.17 -43.58 -11.47
C ALA A 95 -16.83 -44.31 -12.79
N PRO A 96 -17.11 -43.69 -13.95
CA PRO A 96 -16.91 -44.29 -15.28
C PRO A 96 -15.47 -44.77 -15.55
N ASP A 97 -14.49 -44.09 -14.94
CA ASP A 97 -13.06 -44.35 -15.11
C ASP A 97 -12.53 -45.45 -14.16
N ALA A 98 -13.36 -46.02 -13.28
CA ALA A 98 -12.97 -47.14 -12.42
C ALA A 98 -12.71 -48.40 -13.26
N ILE A 99 -11.74 -49.22 -12.85
CA ILE A 99 -11.26 -50.39 -13.59
C ILE A 99 -12.04 -51.63 -13.19
N SER A 100 -12.46 -52.45 -14.15
CA SER A 100 -13.06 -53.76 -13.89
C SER A 100 -12.21 -54.90 -14.45
N VAL A 101 -12.00 -55.91 -13.62
CA VAL A 101 -11.31 -57.16 -13.99
C VAL A 101 -12.29 -58.31 -13.88
N CYS A 102 -12.43 -59.09 -14.95
CA CYS A 102 -13.24 -60.30 -14.94
C CYS A 102 -12.37 -61.53 -15.04
N ARG A 103 -12.50 -62.44 -14.07
CA ARG A 103 -12.02 -63.81 -14.15
C ARG A 103 -13.22 -64.73 -14.14
N ILE A 104 -13.25 -65.77 -14.97
CA ILE A 104 -14.31 -66.79 -14.89
C ILE A 104 -13.82 -67.93 -14.00
N TYR A 105 -14.48 -68.14 -12.85
CA TYR A 105 -14.22 -69.30 -12.00
C TYR A 105 -14.49 -70.60 -12.77
N THR A 106 -13.56 -71.53 -12.69
CA THR A 106 -13.67 -72.82 -13.37
C THR A 106 -12.89 -73.89 -12.64
N THR A 107 -13.36 -75.13 -12.72
CA THR A 107 -12.62 -76.32 -12.27
C THR A 107 -11.72 -76.89 -13.37
N ARG A 108 -11.71 -76.27 -14.56
CA ARG A 108 -10.89 -76.70 -15.69
C ARG A 108 -9.43 -76.32 -15.47
N GLY A 109 -8.55 -77.32 -15.37
CA GLY A 109 -7.11 -77.15 -15.22
C GLY A 109 -6.29 -77.84 -16.32
N TYR A 110 -4.99 -77.59 -16.30
CA TYR A 110 -3.99 -78.09 -17.25
C TYR A 110 -2.72 -78.59 -16.54
N SER A 111 -2.01 -79.55 -17.12
CA SER A 111 -0.73 -80.03 -16.61
C SER A 111 0.43 -79.61 -17.52
N VAL A 112 1.63 -79.48 -16.93
CA VAL A 112 2.84 -79.05 -17.66
C VAL A 112 3.22 -80.00 -18.82
N GLY A 113 2.71 -81.24 -18.82
CA GLY A 113 2.91 -82.21 -19.91
C GLY A 113 1.95 -82.06 -21.09
N GLN A 114 0.89 -81.24 -20.98
CA GLN A 114 -0.02 -80.95 -22.09
C GLN A 114 0.53 -79.84 -22.98
N ASP A 115 0.13 -79.82 -24.26
CA ASP A 115 0.49 -78.74 -25.18
C ASP A 115 -0.13 -77.40 -24.71
N PRO A 116 0.69 -76.40 -24.34
CA PRO A 116 0.20 -75.11 -23.86
C PRO A 116 -0.57 -74.32 -24.93
N THR A 117 -0.28 -74.49 -26.22
CA THR A 117 -1.03 -73.81 -27.29
C THR A 117 -2.46 -74.35 -27.37
N TRP A 118 -2.61 -75.68 -27.40
CA TRP A 118 -3.93 -76.30 -27.30
C TRP A 118 -4.66 -75.87 -26.02
N ALA A 119 -3.98 -75.88 -24.87
CA ALA A 119 -4.58 -75.50 -23.59
C ALA A 119 -5.14 -74.06 -23.61
N GLY A 120 -4.42 -73.11 -24.21
CA GLY A 120 -4.91 -71.72 -24.37
C GLY A 120 -6.16 -71.63 -25.25
N GLN A 121 -6.19 -72.34 -26.37
CA GLN A 121 -7.37 -72.39 -27.26
C GLN A 121 -8.57 -73.06 -26.60
N ASP A 122 -8.30 -74.13 -25.85
CA ASP A 122 -9.29 -74.90 -25.13
C ASP A 122 -9.92 -74.13 -23.97
N PHE A 123 -9.11 -73.36 -23.24
CA PHE A 123 -9.57 -72.46 -22.19
C PHE A 123 -10.48 -71.37 -22.76
N TRP A 124 -10.06 -70.74 -23.87
CA TRP A 124 -10.89 -69.78 -24.58
C TRP A 124 -12.23 -70.37 -24.99
N ALA A 125 -12.23 -71.48 -25.72
CA ALA A 125 -13.43 -72.04 -26.34
C ALA A 125 -14.50 -72.48 -25.33
N ASN A 126 -14.09 -72.94 -24.15
CA ASN A 126 -14.97 -73.62 -23.22
C ASN A 126 -15.16 -72.92 -21.87
N VAL A 127 -14.29 -71.97 -21.52
CA VAL A 127 -14.40 -71.21 -20.27
C VAL A 127 -14.76 -69.75 -20.56
N LEU A 128 -13.89 -69.03 -21.29
CA LEU A 128 -14.07 -67.59 -21.48
C LEU A 128 -15.15 -67.25 -22.53
N ALA A 129 -15.02 -67.78 -23.74
CA ALA A 129 -15.88 -67.42 -24.87
C ALA A 129 -17.38 -67.65 -24.58
N PRO A 130 -17.82 -68.78 -23.97
CA PRO A 130 -19.24 -69.00 -23.69
C PRO A 130 -19.83 -67.94 -22.74
N ARG A 131 -19.07 -67.52 -21.72
CA ARG A 131 -19.54 -66.54 -20.72
C ARG A 131 -19.49 -65.12 -21.26
N LEU A 132 -18.36 -64.72 -21.85
CA LEU A 132 -18.18 -63.38 -22.39
C LEU A 132 -19.10 -63.13 -23.58
N ASN A 133 -19.31 -64.11 -24.47
CA ASN A 133 -20.19 -63.92 -25.63
C ASN A 133 -21.67 -63.81 -25.27
N ALA A 134 -22.09 -64.32 -24.10
CA ALA A 134 -23.46 -64.20 -23.61
C ALA A 134 -23.79 -62.78 -23.11
N LEU A 135 -22.79 -61.92 -22.91
CA LEU A 135 -23.00 -60.55 -22.44
C LEU A 135 -23.57 -59.64 -23.53
N SER A 136 -24.40 -58.69 -23.10
CA SER A 136 -24.88 -57.60 -23.95
C SER A 136 -23.70 -56.71 -24.39
N PRO A 137 -23.78 -56.02 -25.55
CA PRO A 137 -22.73 -55.08 -25.97
C PRO A 137 -22.41 -54.01 -24.92
N ALA A 138 -23.43 -53.55 -24.17
CA ALA A 138 -23.26 -52.59 -23.08
C ALA A 138 -22.46 -53.19 -21.93
N ASP A 139 -22.79 -54.41 -21.49
CA ASP A 139 -22.08 -55.10 -20.40
C ASP A 139 -20.63 -55.45 -20.78
N LYS A 140 -20.39 -55.84 -22.03
CA LYS A 140 -19.02 -56.07 -22.54
C LYS A 140 -18.15 -54.81 -22.43
N ALA A 141 -18.70 -53.65 -22.77
CA ALA A 141 -17.99 -52.38 -22.69
C ALA A 141 -17.64 -51.94 -21.26
N LEU A 142 -18.25 -52.55 -20.24
CA LEU A 142 -17.96 -52.27 -18.84
C LEU A 142 -16.82 -53.12 -18.28
N ILE A 143 -16.38 -54.17 -18.98
CA ILE A 143 -15.26 -55.05 -18.57
C ILE A 143 -13.98 -54.54 -19.23
N ASP A 144 -13.03 -54.04 -18.43
CA ASP A 144 -11.77 -53.51 -18.95
C ASP A 144 -10.76 -54.63 -19.23
N TYR A 145 -10.60 -55.55 -18.28
CA TYR A 145 -9.60 -56.62 -18.32
C TYR A 145 -10.23 -58.00 -18.13
N VAL A 146 -9.74 -58.99 -18.87
CA VAL A 146 -10.10 -60.41 -18.72
C VAL A 146 -8.88 -61.20 -18.28
N GLU A 147 -9.00 -61.85 -17.13
CA GLU A 147 -7.98 -62.69 -16.53
C GLU A 147 -8.15 -64.16 -16.92
N GLY A 148 -7.03 -64.89 -16.95
CA GLY A 148 -6.98 -66.33 -17.26
C GLY A 148 -7.34 -67.21 -16.06
N PRO A 149 -7.02 -68.52 -16.09
CA PRO A 149 -7.22 -69.38 -14.93
C PRO A 149 -6.37 -68.91 -13.75
N ASN A 150 -6.81 -69.22 -12.53
CA ASN A 150 -5.94 -69.14 -11.36
C ASN A 150 -4.80 -70.15 -11.53
N GLU A 151 -3.55 -69.70 -11.46
CA GLU A 151 -2.42 -70.62 -11.50
C GLU A 151 -2.38 -71.43 -10.19
N CYS A 152 -1.74 -72.60 -10.16
CA CYS A 152 -1.79 -73.54 -9.03
C CYS A 152 -3.15 -74.24 -8.77
N ASP A 153 -4.30 -73.74 -9.25
CA ASP A 153 -5.59 -74.45 -9.20
C ASP A 153 -5.73 -75.44 -10.38
N SER A 154 -4.92 -76.50 -10.33
CA SER A 154 -4.81 -77.52 -11.38
C SER A 154 -4.27 -77.04 -12.73
N THR A 155 -3.76 -75.80 -12.83
CA THR A 155 -2.97 -75.25 -13.96
C THR A 155 -1.53 -75.04 -13.52
N PRO A 156 -0.48 -75.20 -14.37
CA PRO A 156 0.90 -75.07 -13.93
C PRO A 156 1.15 -73.72 -13.28
N CYS A 157 1.88 -73.77 -12.19
CA CYS A 157 2.06 -72.66 -11.28
C CYS A 157 3.41 -71.98 -11.53
N TRP A 158 3.47 -70.65 -11.46
CA TRP A 158 4.74 -69.94 -11.56
C TRP A 158 5.65 -70.28 -10.36
N GLY A 159 6.72 -71.04 -10.62
CA GLY A 159 7.64 -71.52 -9.59
C GLY A 159 8.81 -72.37 -10.11
N SER A 160 8.90 -72.57 -11.42
CA SER A 160 10.06 -73.16 -12.10
C SER A 160 10.17 -72.59 -13.52
N VAL A 161 11.36 -72.62 -14.11
CA VAL A 161 11.59 -72.15 -15.49
C VAL A 161 10.72 -72.94 -16.48
N GLN A 162 10.53 -74.24 -16.26
CA GLN A 162 9.68 -75.08 -17.11
C GLN A 162 8.21 -74.63 -17.07
N ASN A 163 7.68 -74.33 -15.89
CA ASN A 163 6.31 -73.83 -15.75
C ASN A 163 6.17 -72.43 -16.37
N ALA A 164 7.15 -71.56 -16.19
CA ALA A 164 7.18 -70.23 -16.79
C ALA A 164 7.15 -70.28 -18.33
N GLN A 165 7.93 -71.18 -18.95
CA GLN A 165 7.92 -71.41 -20.40
C GLN A 165 6.59 -71.96 -20.91
N TRP A 166 5.97 -72.86 -20.13
CA TRP A 166 4.64 -73.40 -20.43
C TRP A 166 3.58 -72.30 -20.38
N LEU A 167 3.56 -71.51 -19.30
CA LEU A 167 2.63 -70.39 -19.11
C LEU A 167 2.80 -69.32 -20.19
N ASN A 168 4.03 -69.00 -20.57
CA ASN A 168 4.31 -68.11 -21.70
C ASN A 168 3.63 -68.61 -22.98
N SER A 169 3.82 -69.88 -23.33
CA SER A 169 3.23 -70.47 -24.54
C SER A 169 1.69 -70.51 -24.47
N PHE A 170 1.12 -70.75 -23.29
CA PHE A 170 -0.32 -70.69 -23.04
C PHE A 170 -0.87 -69.29 -23.30
N TRP A 171 -0.24 -68.27 -22.73
CA TRP A 171 -0.66 -66.87 -22.87
C TRP A 171 -0.41 -66.30 -24.27
N VAL A 172 0.65 -66.71 -24.97
CA VAL A 172 0.86 -66.38 -26.39
C VAL A 172 -0.31 -66.88 -27.25
N SER A 173 -0.93 -68.01 -26.89
CA SER A 173 -2.12 -68.51 -27.58
C SER A 173 -3.42 -67.86 -27.11
N LEU A 174 -3.56 -67.55 -25.82
CA LEU A 174 -4.82 -67.06 -25.23
C LEU A 174 -5.02 -65.55 -25.41
N ALA A 175 -3.98 -64.73 -25.23
CA ALA A 175 -4.09 -63.27 -25.25
C ALA A 175 -4.68 -62.69 -26.56
N PRO A 176 -4.30 -63.19 -27.76
CA PRO A 176 -4.93 -62.74 -29.00
C PRO A 176 -6.42 -63.06 -29.09
N LEU A 177 -6.87 -64.18 -28.50
CA LEU A 177 -8.28 -64.57 -28.50
C LEU A 177 -9.12 -63.64 -27.63
N ILE A 178 -8.60 -63.27 -26.46
CA ILE A 178 -9.21 -62.27 -25.57
C ILE A 178 -9.29 -60.90 -26.28
N ALA A 179 -8.18 -60.46 -26.89
CA ALA A 179 -8.11 -59.19 -27.61
C ALA A 179 -9.08 -59.13 -28.80
N ASN A 180 -9.17 -60.21 -29.59
CA ASN A 180 -10.10 -60.31 -30.72
C ASN A 180 -11.58 -60.27 -30.29
N ALA A 181 -11.89 -60.59 -29.03
CA ALA A 181 -13.23 -60.45 -28.47
C ALA A 181 -13.51 -59.06 -27.88
N GLY A 182 -12.57 -58.13 -27.97
CA GLY A 182 -12.71 -56.73 -27.55
C GLY A 182 -12.30 -56.44 -26.11
N PHE A 183 -11.62 -57.36 -25.44
CA PHE A 183 -11.17 -57.19 -24.05
C PHE A 183 -9.65 -57.10 -23.95
N ARG A 184 -9.14 -56.54 -22.85
CA ARG A 184 -7.69 -56.48 -22.60
C ARG A 184 -7.24 -57.71 -21.81
N PRO A 185 -6.23 -58.48 -22.27
CA PRO A 185 -5.75 -59.64 -21.53
C PRO A 185 -5.02 -59.21 -20.25
N CYS A 186 -5.37 -59.82 -19.12
CA CYS A 186 -4.67 -59.68 -17.84
C CYS A 186 -3.99 -61.00 -17.51
N ALA A 187 -2.68 -61.08 -17.78
CA ALA A 187 -1.96 -62.35 -17.81
C ALA A 187 -1.25 -62.69 -16.50
N PHE A 188 -0.97 -63.97 -16.31
CA PHE A 188 -0.17 -64.52 -15.22
C PHE A 188 -0.74 -64.28 -13.81
N SER A 189 -1.85 -64.94 -13.48
CA SER A 189 -2.45 -64.90 -12.13
C SER A 189 -1.58 -65.71 -11.17
N ILE A 190 -0.53 -65.08 -10.63
CA ILE A 190 0.49 -65.76 -9.79
C ILE A 190 -0.15 -66.13 -8.46
N PRO A 191 -0.13 -67.39 -8.02
CA PRO A 191 -0.78 -67.79 -6.79
C PRO A 191 0.02 -67.36 -5.57
N VAL A 192 -0.56 -67.64 -4.41
CA VAL A 192 -0.03 -67.26 -3.10
C VAL A 192 1.40 -67.77 -2.90
N GLY A 193 2.33 -66.85 -2.67
CA GLY A 193 3.75 -67.13 -2.52
C GLY A 193 4.52 -66.88 -3.81
N ASN A 194 5.37 -65.85 -3.78
CA ASN A 194 6.31 -65.54 -4.86
C ASN A 194 7.08 -66.79 -5.33
N PRO A 195 7.48 -66.87 -6.61
CA PRO A 195 8.27 -67.99 -7.12
C PRO A 195 9.46 -68.26 -6.20
N SER A 196 9.49 -69.44 -5.59
CA SER A 196 10.60 -69.87 -4.75
C SER A 196 11.84 -70.11 -5.62
N GLY A 197 13.01 -69.76 -5.11
CA GLY A 197 14.28 -70.02 -5.79
C GLY A 197 15.34 -68.98 -5.49
N SER A 198 16.56 -69.25 -5.94
CA SER A 198 17.65 -68.27 -5.98
C SER A 198 17.29 -67.08 -6.89
N PRO A 199 17.89 -65.89 -6.68
CA PRO A 199 17.68 -64.74 -7.56
C PRO A 199 17.84 -65.05 -9.06
N SER A 200 18.82 -65.89 -9.42
CA SER A 200 19.03 -66.33 -10.81
C SER A 200 17.90 -67.21 -11.36
N GLU A 201 17.29 -68.06 -10.53
CA GLU A 201 16.16 -68.89 -10.95
C GLU A 201 14.89 -68.05 -11.14
N VAL A 202 14.69 -67.02 -10.32
CA VAL A 202 13.58 -66.06 -10.48
C VAL A 202 13.79 -65.21 -11.73
N GLN A 203 15.01 -64.77 -12.02
CA GLN A 203 15.33 -64.05 -13.26
C GLN A 203 15.07 -64.90 -14.50
N ALA A 204 15.54 -66.16 -14.53
CA ALA A 204 15.28 -67.07 -15.64
C ALA A 204 13.78 -67.36 -15.85
N GLN A 205 13.00 -67.35 -14.77
CA GLN A 205 11.53 -67.44 -14.84
C GLN A 205 10.89 -66.17 -15.40
N LEU A 206 11.36 -64.97 -15.02
CA LEU A 206 10.91 -63.69 -15.58
C LEU A 206 11.23 -63.61 -17.08
N ASP A 207 12.44 -63.97 -17.48
CA ASP A 207 12.86 -63.97 -18.89
C ASP A 207 11.95 -64.85 -19.76
N ALA A 208 11.51 -65.99 -19.22
CA ALA A 208 10.66 -66.94 -19.94
C ALA A 208 9.26 -66.39 -20.27
N ILE A 209 8.71 -65.48 -19.45
CA ILE A 209 7.35 -64.93 -19.63
C ILE A 209 7.32 -63.59 -20.37
N VAL A 210 8.47 -62.95 -20.60
CA VAL A 210 8.59 -61.67 -21.33
C VAL A 210 7.83 -61.65 -22.68
N PRO A 211 7.90 -62.68 -23.55
CA PRO A 211 7.19 -62.65 -24.83
C PRO A 211 5.67 -62.48 -24.68
N ALA A 212 5.05 -63.23 -23.78
CA ALA A 212 3.63 -63.11 -23.46
C ALA A 212 3.29 -61.77 -22.79
N LEU A 213 4.13 -61.27 -21.88
CA LEU A 213 3.92 -59.94 -21.27
C LEU A 213 3.95 -58.81 -22.31
N ARG A 214 4.87 -58.87 -23.29
CA ARG A 214 4.92 -57.95 -24.42
C ARG A 214 3.67 -58.02 -25.28
N LEU A 215 3.18 -59.23 -25.54
CA LEU A 215 1.96 -59.45 -26.29
C LEU A 215 0.73 -58.88 -25.55
N CYS A 216 0.64 -59.10 -24.24
CA CYS A 216 -0.41 -58.49 -23.41
C CYS A 216 -0.32 -56.97 -23.46
N LYS A 217 0.88 -56.39 -23.28
CA LYS A 217 1.10 -54.94 -23.37
C LYS A 217 0.66 -54.38 -24.73
N GLN A 218 0.98 -55.08 -25.83
CA GLN A 218 0.57 -54.69 -27.18
C GLN A 218 -0.95 -54.55 -27.32
N TYR A 219 -1.73 -55.39 -26.63
CA TYR A 219 -3.19 -55.32 -26.61
C TYR A 219 -3.76 -54.38 -25.53
N GLY A 220 -2.92 -53.54 -24.91
CA GLY A 220 -3.31 -52.67 -23.80
C GLY A 220 -3.64 -53.44 -22.51
N GLY A 221 -3.18 -54.68 -22.42
CA GLY A 221 -3.35 -55.59 -21.29
C GLY A 221 -2.53 -55.21 -20.07
N ALA A 222 -2.63 -56.05 -19.05
CA ALA A 222 -1.96 -55.89 -17.77
C ALA A 222 -1.31 -57.20 -17.30
N TRP A 223 -0.37 -57.09 -16.38
CA TRP A 223 0.11 -58.21 -15.59
C TRP A 223 -0.80 -58.37 -14.37
N SER A 224 -1.30 -59.59 -14.14
CA SER A 224 -1.97 -59.99 -12.92
C SER A 224 -0.92 -60.37 -11.87
N TYR A 225 -1.16 -60.03 -10.60
CA TYR A 225 -0.27 -60.40 -9.50
C TYR A 225 -1.10 -60.59 -8.23
N HIS A 226 -0.76 -61.55 -7.38
CA HIS A 226 -1.44 -61.68 -6.10
C HIS A 226 -0.57 -61.12 -4.97
N SER A 227 -1.07 -60.09 -4.29
CA SER A 227 -0.38 -59.37 -3.21
C SER A 227 -0.86 -59.88 -1.85
N TYR A 228 -0.26 -60.97 -1.38
CA TYR A 228 -0.51 -61.52 -0.05
C TYR A 228 0.62 -61.21 0.93
N THR A 229 0.30 -60.93 2.19
CA THR A 229 1.26 -60.94 3.31
C THR A 229 0.99 -62.10 4.28
N ILE A 230 2.01 -62.55 5.03
CA ILE A 230 1.90 -63.69 5.98
C ILE A 230 1.78 -63.20 7.44
N PRO A 231 2.53 -62.18 7.89
CA PRO A 231 2.21 -61.40 9.09
C PRO A 231 1.66 -60.00 8.73
N TYR A 232 0.68 -59.46 9.47
CA TYR A 232 0.27 -58.05 9.36
C TYR A 232 1.43 -57.12 9.78
N THR A 233 2.39 -56.88 8.89
CA THR A 233 3.62 -56.11 9.14
C THR A 233 3.76 -54.97 8.15
N THR A 234 4.23 -53.81 8.63
CA THR A 234 4.57 -52.66 7.79
C THR A 234 6.07 -52.54 7.55
N ASP A 235 6.86 -53.54 8.00
CA ASP A 235 8.29 -53.62 7.74
C ASP A 235 8.56 -53.92 6.26
N VAL A 236 9.08 -52.92 5.56
CA VAL A 236 9.42 -52.98 4.13
C VAL A 236 10.36 -54.15 3.82
N ASN A 237 11.30 -54.50 4.72
CA ASN A 237 12.24 -55.59 4.47
C ASN A 237 11.57 -56.95 4.48
N THR A 238 10.45 -57.09 5.20
CA THR A 238 9.64 -58.30 5.21
C THR A 238 8.67 -58.27 4.03
N GLU A 239 7.97 -57.16 3.82
CA GLU A 239 6.93 -57.01 2.79
C GLU A 239 7.46 -57.06 1.35
N ILE A 240 8.75 -56.73 1.11
CA ILE A 240 9.39 -56.89 -0.21
C ILE A 240 9.45 -58.36 -0.68
N TRP A 241 9.25 -59.32 0.21
CA TRP A 241 9.16 -60.75 -0.13
C TRP A 241 7.73 -61.25 -0.26
N TYR A 242 6.74 -60.39 -0.01
CA TYR A 242 5.31 -60.71 0.05
C TYR A 242 4.51 -59.78 -0.87
N SER A 243 4.01 -58.66 -0.34
CA SER A 243 3.13 -57.74 -1.05
C SER A 243 3.84 -56.71 -1.94
N LEU A 244 5.14 -56.46 -1.73
CA LEU A 244 5.92 -55.48 -2.51
C LEU A 244 6.92 -56.12 -3.49
N ARG A 245 6.91 -57.45 -3.64
CA ARG A 245 7.89 -58.16 -4.49
C ARG A 245 7.90 -57.71 -5.94
N TYR A 246 6.74 -57.31 -6.46
CA TYR A 246 6.63 -56.78 -7.81
C TYR A 246 7.62 -55.64 -8.09
N ARG A 247 7.96 -54.80 -7.10
CA ARG A 247 8.96 -53.73 -7.29
C ARG A 247 10.32 -54.28 -7.74
N GLN A 248 10.74 -55.43 -7.21
CA GLN A 248 11.98 -56.08 -7.66
C GLN A 248 11.88 -56.62 -9.09
N TYR A 249 10.69 -57.06 -9.51
CA TYR A 249 10.45 -57.47 -10.90
C TYR A 249 10.51 -56.26 -11.83
N TYR A 250 9.96 -55.11 -11.43
CA TYR A 250 10.05 -53.86 -12.19
C TYR A 250 11.46 -53.27 -12.20
N ASP A 251 12.23 -53.39 -11.12
CA ASP A 251 13.66 -53.05 -11.12
C ASP A 251 14.43 -53.92 -12.13
N TYR A 252 14.12 -55.21 -12.19
CA TYR A 252 14.70 -56.13 -13.18
C TYR A 252 14.27 -55.77 -14.62
N PHE A 253 12.99 -55.45 -14.84
CA PHE A 253 12.49 -54.99 -16.14
C PHE A 253 13.11 -53.65 -16.55
N ALA A 254 13.21 -52.67 -15.65
CA ALA A 254 13.88 -51.41 -15.93
C ALA A 254 15.33 -51.60 -16.40
N ALA A 255 16.03 -52.59 -15.84
CA ALA A 255 17.40 -52.91 -16.21
C ALA A 255 17.54 -53.72 -17.52
N ASN A 256 16.65 -54.68 -17.78
CA ASN A 256 16.85 -55.69 -18.84
C ASN A 256 15.78 -55.66 -19.95
N TYR A 257 14.58 -55.15 -19.65
CA TYR A 257 13.42 -55.08 -20.54
C TYR A 257 12.69 -53.74 -20.36
N PRO A 258 13.34 -52.60 -20.68
CA PRO A 258 12.81 -51.27 -20.37
C PRO A 258 11.48 -50.98 -21.08
N ASP A 259 11.15 -51.73 -22.13
CA ASP A 259 9.85 -51.69 -22.80
C ASP A 259 8.69 -52.26 -21.96
N LEU A 260 8.96 -52.85 -20.79
CA LEU A 260 7.96 -53.40 -19.87
C LEU A 260 7.85 -52.63 -18.54
N VAL A 261 8.68 -51.61 -18.30
CA VAL A 261 8.70 -50.87 -17.01
C VAL A 261 7.40 -50.10 -16.71
N ASP A 262 6.63 -49.80 -17.75
CA ASP A 262 5.33 -49.12 -17.75
C ASP A 262 4.18 -50.09 -18.10
N LEU A 263 4.44 -51.40 -18.19
CA LEU A 263 3.36 -52.39 -18.30
C LEU A 263 2.46 -52.23 -17.07
N PRO A 264 1.14 -52.07 -17.22
CA PRO A 264 0.27 -51.99 -16.06
C PRO A 264 0.24 -53.30 -15.29
N ILE A 265 0.24 -53.23 -13.96
CA ILE A 265 0.02 -54.36 -13.07
C ILE A 265 -1.27 -54.16 -12.27
N ILE A 266 -2.08 -55.20 -12.18
CA ILE A 266 -3.25 -55.23 -11.32
C ILE A 266 -2.99 -56.32 -10.29
N PHE A 267 -3.07 -55.96 -9.00
CA PHE A 267 -3.01 -56.96 -7.94
C PHE A 267 -4.36 -57.62 -7.84
N THR A 268 -4.70 -58.49 -8.79
CA THR A 268 -6.05 -59.04 -8.96
C THR A 268 -6.52 -59.79 -7.72
N GLU A 269 -5.64 -60.07 -6.77
CA GLU A 269 -5.94 -60.65 -5.47
C GLU A 269 -5.06 -60.02 -4.38
N GLY A 270 -5.67 -59.34 -3.41
CA GLY A 270 -4.98 -58.77 -2.26
C GLY A 270 -5.50 -59.29 -0.93
N GLY A 271 -4.61 -59.54 0.03
CA GLY A 271 -5.00 -59.99 1.37
C GLY A 271 -3.83 -60.50 2.22
N VAL A 272 -4.14 -61.32 3.21
CA VAL A 272 -3.19 -61.89 4.19
C VAL A 272 -3.30 -63.40 4.26
N ASP A 273 -2.37 -64.13 3.67
CA ASP A 273 -2.43 -65.59 3.64
C ASP A 273 -2.04 -66.18 5.01
N GLY A 274 -3.00 -66.82 5.68
CA GLY A 274 -2.80 -67.49 6.96
C GLY A 274 -3.68 -68.72 7.08
N GLN A 275 -3.11 -69.90 6.82
CA GLN A 275 -3.82 -71.17 7.02
C GLN A 275 -3.89 -71.52 8.52
N THR A 276 -5.09 -71.49 9.10
CA THR A 276 -5.36 -72.13 10.40
C THR A 276 -6.57 -73.07 10.31
N GLY A 277 -6.37 -74.26 9.74
CA GLY A 277 -7.29 -75.39 9.84
C GLY A 277 -8.75 -75.18 9.34
N PRO A 278 -9.55 -76.26 9.29
CA PRO A 278 -10.88 -76.25 8.67
C PRO A 278 -11.99 -75.49 9.43
N GLU A 279 -11.72 -74.92 10.62
CA GLU A 279 -12.74 -74.24 11.44
C GLU A 279 -12.49 -72.74 11.71
N GLY A 280 -11.46 -72.13 11.12
CA GLY A 280 -11.15 -70.71 11.30
C GLY A 280 -11.30 -69.88 10.01
N PRO A 281 -11.88 -68.67 10.04
CA PRO A 281 -11.86 -67.77 8.89
C PRO A 281 -10.43 -67.20 8.72
N GLY A 282 -9.86 -67.29 7.52
CA GLY A 282 -8.45 -67.01 7.19
C GLY A 282 -7.91 -65.60 7.46
N TRP A 283 -8.66 -64.74 8.16
CA TRP A 283 -8.13 -63.50 8.76
C TRP A 283 -7.53 -63.72 10.17
N MET A 284 -7.75 -64.89 10.79
CA MET A 284 -7.33 -65.20 12.16
C MET A 284 -5.88 -65.71 12.31
N GLY A 285 -5.11 -65.80 11.23
CA GLY A 285 -3.70 -66.19 11.29
C GLY A 285 -2.75 -65.18 11.97
N GLY A 286 -3.19 -63.94 12.29
CA GLY A 286 -2.24 -62.89 12.70
C GLY A 286 -2.70 -61.71 13.56
N GLY A 287 -4.00 -61.52 13.90
CA GLY A 287 -4.37 -60.35 14.72
C GLY A 287 -5.85 -59.91 14.69
N ASP A 288 -6.12 -58.73 15.26
CA ASP A 288 -7.42 -58.06 15.27
C ASP A 288 -7.65 -57.15 14.04
N ALA A 289 -8.85 -56.58 13.92
CA ALA A 289 -9.23 -55.70 12.81
C ALA A 289 -8.34 -54.44 12.69
N ALA A 290 -7.82 -53.92 13.81
CA ALA A 290 -7.01 -52.71 13.81
C ALA A 290 -5.63 -52.95 13.17
N LYS A 291 -5.03 -54.11 13.43
CA LYS A 291 -3.77 -54.51 12.77
C LYS A 291 -3.92 -54.63 11.26
N TYR A 292 -5.05 -55.16 10.80
CA TYR A 292 -5.32 -55.25 9.36
C TYR A 292 -5.57 -53.88 8.72
N GLN A 293 -6.32 -52.99 9.37
CA GLN A 293 -6.51 -51.60 8.93
C GLN A 293 -5.17 -50.87 8.79
N ASN A 294 -4.29 -50.98 9.80
CA ASN A 294 -2.96 -50.37 9.76
C ASN A 294 -2.10 -50.89 8.61
N TRP A 295 -2.17 -52.19 8.31
CA TRP A 295 -1.48 -52.75 7.15
C TRP A 295 -2.10 -52.26 5.83
N LEU A 296 -3.42 -52.19 5.72
CA LEU A 296 -4.10 -51.69 4.51
C LEU A 296 -3.80 -50.22 4.24
N ASP A 297 -3.82 -49.36 5.28
CA ASP A 297 -3.41 -47.95 5.19
C ASP A 297 -2.00 -47.83 4.60
N TRP A 298 -1.07 -48.62 5.17
CA TRP A 298 0.32 -48.65 4.73
C TRP A 298 0.44 -49.21 3.31
N HIS A 299 -0.21 -50.33 3.00
CA HIS A 299 -0.11 -51.02 1.72
C HIS A 299 -0.67 -50.15 0.59
N ASP A 300 -1.82 -49.50 0.82
CA ASP A 300 -2.42 -48.56 -0.13
C ASP A 300 -1.52 -47.34 -0.37
N ALA A 301 -0.91 -46.78 0.69
CA ALA A 301 0.07 -45.72 0.55
C ALA A 301 1.28 -46.18 -0.29
N ARG A 302 1.79 -47.40 -0.10
CA ARG A 302 2.89 -47.95 -0.91
C ARG A 302 2.47 -48.12 -2.37
N MET A 303 1.29 -48.67 -2.65
CA MET A 303 0.80 -48.84 -4.02
C MET A 303 0.62 -47.51 -4.75
N ARG A 304 0.24 -46.42 -4.05
CA ARG A 304 0.11 -45.09 -4.66
C ARG A 304 1.45 -44.45 -5.05
N GLU A 305 2.56 -44.91 -4.47
CA GLU A 305 3.91 -44.50 -4.90
C GLU A 305 4.25 -45.04 -6.31
N ASP A 306 3.57 -46.10 -6.77
CA ASP A 306 3.90 -46.82 -8.00
C ASP A 306 2.87 -46.56 -9.13
N PRO A 307 3.21 -45.78 -10.17
CA PRO A 307 2.24 -45.35 -11.19
C PRO A 307 1.71 -46.47 -12.08
N TYR A 308 2.46 -47.57 -12.21
CA TYR A 308 2.10 -48.74 -13.01
C TYR A 308 1.15 -49.70 -12.27
N VAL A 309 0.97 -49.56 -10.95
CA VAL A 309 0.00 -50.33 -10.16
C VAL A 309 -1.38 -49.70 -10.33
N LEU A 310 -2.29 -50.42 -10.96
CA LEU A 310 -3.64 -49.92 -11.25
C LEU A 310 -4.62 -50.10 -10.10
N GLY A 311 -4.44 -51.14 -9.29
CA GLY A 311 -5.28 -51.40 -8.12
C GLY A 311 -5.08 -52.79 -7.54
N CYS A 312 -5.69 -53.03 -6.39
CA CYS A 312 -5.62 -54.25 -5.60
C CYS A 312 -7.01 -54.62 -5.04
N PRO A 313 -7.79 -55.45 -5.77
CA PRO A 313 -9.03 -56.02 -5.25
C PRO A 313 -8.80 -56.93 -4.04
N LEU A 314 -9.39 -56.54 -2.91
CA LEU A 314 -9.42 -57.30 -1.66
C LEU A 314 -10.51 -58.38 -1.72
N PHE A 315 -10.15 -59.60 -1.34
CA PHE A 315 -11.08 -60.73 -1.33
C PHE A 315 -12.31 -60.53 -0.43
N GLN A 316 -13.48 -60.86 -0.97
CA GLN A 316 -14.75 -60.87 -0.24
C GLN A 316 -15.32 -62.29 -0.11
N THR A 317 -15.79 -62.67 1.09
CA THR A 317 -16.58 -63.91 1.30
C THR A 317 -17.99 -63.83 0.69
N GLY A 318 -18.41 -64.93 0.05
CA GLY A 318 -19.82 -65.22 -0.26
C GLY A 318 -20.15 -66.72 -0.22
N SER A 319 -20.63 -67.23 0.92
CA SER A 319 -21.28 -68.56 1.13
C SER A 319 -20.41 -69.84 1.05
N PRO A 320 -20.86 -71.01 1.57
CA PRO A 320 -20.09 -71.82 2.53
C PRO A 320 -19.14 -72.82 1.87
N GLY A 321 -17.89 -72.85 2.34
CA GLY A 321 -16.89 -73.87 1.99
C GLY A 321 -15.47 -73.33 1.82
N TRP A 322 -15.31 -72.02 1.61
CA TRP A 322 -14.01 -71.36 1.51
C TRP A 322 -13.77 -70.49 2.76
N THR A 323 -12.72 -70.78 3.51
CA THR A 323 -12.36 -70.06 4.75
C THR A 323 -11.45 -68.85 4.47
N SER A 324 -11.76 -68.00 3.49
CA SER A 324 -10.89 -66.86 3.13
C SER A 324 -11.60 -65.50 3.12
N PHE A 325 -10.92 -64.49 3.69
CA PHE A 325 -11.15 -63.02 3.76
C PHE A 325 -12.61 -62.49 3.74
N ASN A 326 -13.12 -62.14 4.92
CA ASN A 326 -14.35 -61.35 5.05
C ASN A 326 -14.00 -59.87 5.28
N ILE A 327 -14.35 -58.99 4.33
CA ILE A 327 -14.15 -57.53 4.44
C ILE A 327 -15.27 -56.81 5.19
N ASP A 328 -16.40 -57.47 5.46
CA ASP A 328 -17.55 -56.87 6.14
C ASP A 328 -17.19 -56.21 7.50
N PRO A 329 -16.32 -56.80 8.36
CA PRO A 329 -15.94 -56.19 9.64
C PRO A 329 -15.20 -54.86 9.52
N ILE A 330 -14.54 -54.59 8.38
CA ILE A 330 -13.79 -53.35 8.14
C ILE A 330 -14.49 -52.41 7.15
N SER A 331 -15.67 -52.78 6.64
CA SER A 331 -16.40 -52.02 5.63
C SER A 331 -16.60 -50.53 5.99
N PRO A 332 -16.97 -50.14 7.24
CA PRO A 332 -17.11 -48.72 7.60
C PRO A 332 -15.78 -47.94 7.52
N TRP A 333 -14.69 -48.54 7.99
CA TRP A 333 -13.36 -47.92 7.91
C TRP A 333 -12.93 -47.79 6.45
N LEU A 334 -13.11 -48.84 5.64
CA LEU A 334 -12.70 -48.85 4.24
C LEU A 334 -13.46 -47.81 3.43
N VAL A 335 -14.77 -47.65 3.64
CA VAL A 335 -15.56 -46.57 3.03
C VAL A 335 -15.01 -45.19 3.43
N SER A 336 -14.63 -44.99 4.69
CA SER A 336 -14.02 -43.73 5.14
C SER A 336 -12.66 -43.50 4.48
N HIS A 337 -11.85 -44.54 4.34
CA HIS A 337 -10.53 -44.51 3.72
C HIS A 337 -10.60 -44.12 2.25
N LEU A 338 -11.47 -44.76 1.48
CA LEU A 338 -11.64 -44.43 0.05
C LEU A 338 -12.11 -42.99 -0.16
N ASN A 339 -12.97 -42.48 0.73
CA ASN A 339 -13.46 -41.10 0.64
C ASN A 339 -12.43 -40.06 1.09
N SER A 340 -11.41 -40.43 1.88
CA SER A 340 -10.38 -39.50 2.34
C SER A 340 -9.24 -39.30 1.32
N ILE A 341 -9.09 -40.21 0.35
CA ILE A 341 -8.01 -40.17 -0.64
C ILE A 341 -8.54 -39.66 -2.00
N PRO A 342 -8.16 -38.44 -2.43
CA PRO A 342 -8.59 -37.86 -3.69
C PRO A 342 -7.93 -38.56 -4.91
N PHE A 343 -8.63 -38.56 -6.06
CA PHE A 343 -8.24 -39.28 -7.29
C PHE A 343 -6.99 -38.73 -8.03
N GLY A 344 -6.46 -37.58 -7.61
CA GLY A 344 -5.42 -36.87 -8.34
C GLY A 344 -5.09 -35.52 -7.70
N PRO A 345 -4.25 -34.71 -8.36
CA PRO A 345 -3.98 -33.33 -7.94
C PRO A 345 -5.28 -32.54 -7.72
N PRO A 346 -5.30 -31.55 -6.82
CA PRO A 346 -6.49 -30.74 -6.58
C PRO A 346 -6.88 -29.91 -7.81
N ASP A 347 -8.05 -29.29 -7.77
CA ASP A 347 -8.40 -28.26 -8.76
C ASP A 347 -7.62 -26.95 -8.52
N PRO A 348 -7.36 -26.15 -9.58
CA PRO A 348 -6.72 -24.83 -9.44
C PRO A 348 -7.53 -23.93 -8.49
N PRO A 349 -6.86 -23.19 -7.58
CA PRO A 349 -7.53 -22.23 -6.70
C PRO A 349 -8.35 -21.19 -7.47
N THR A 350 -9.50 -20.81 -6.92
CA THR A 350 -10.38 -19.78 -7.50
C THR A 350 -10.48 -18.56 -6.58
N GLY A 351 -10.98 -17.43 -7.12
CA GLY A 351 -11.22 -16.22 -6.32
C GLY A 351 -9.95 -15.57 -5.76
N LEU A 352 -8.79 -15.78 -6.39
CA LEU A 352 -7.56 -15.11 -6.02
C LEU A 352 -7.77 -13.59 -6.11
N THR A 353 -7.37 -12.88 -5.06
CA THR A 353 -7.41 -11.41 -4.94
C THR A 353 -6.07 -10.92 -4.41
N ALA A 354 -5.68 -9.70 -4.80
CA ALA A 354 -4.45 -9.05 -4.36
C ALA A 354 -4.72 -7.64 -3.85
N THR A 355 -4.44 -7.40 -2.57
CA THR A 355 -4.60 -6.09 -1.91
C THR A 355 -3.22 -5.45 -1.70
N PRO A 356 -2.90 -4.34 -2.38
CA PRO A 356 -1.60 -3.68 -2.20
C PRO A 356 -1.49 -2.97 -0.84
N GLY A 357 -0.28 -2.97 -0.27
CA GLY A 357 0.10 -2.19 0.90
C GLY A 357 1.47 -1.52 0.71
N ASN A 358 2.06 -1.01 1.79
CA ASN A 358 3.39 -0.39 1.74
C ASN A 358 4.49 -1.45 1.67
N GLY A 359 5.11 -1.61 0.50
CA GLY A 359 6.15 -2.60 0.26
C GLY A 359 5.67 -4.05 0.42
N GLN A 360 4.36 -4.29 0.28
CA GLN A 360 3.77 -5.61 0.44
C GLN A 360 2.47 -5.75 -0.38
N VAL A 361 2.05 -6.99 -0.61
CA VAL A 361 0.74 -7.36 -1.16
C VAL A 361 0.16 -8.50 -0.33
N THR A 362 -1.08 -8.36 0.12
CA THR A 362 -1.84 -9.44 0.76
C THR A 362 -2.72 -10.14 -0.27
N LEU A 363 -2.52 -11.45 -0.40
CA LEU A 363 -3.25 -12.34 -1.29
C LEU A 363 -4.27 -13.16 -0.50
N SER A 364 -5.42 -13.42 -1.12
CA SER A 364 -6.46 -14.30 -0.57
C SER A 364 -7.16 -15.06 -1.70
N TRP A 365 -7.53 -16.31 -1.47
CA TRP A 365 -8.22 -17.18 -2.44
C TRP A 365 -9.24 -18.10 -1.76
N ASN A 366 -10.03 -18.83 -2.55
CA ASN A 366 -10.96 -19.85 -2.06
C ASN A 366 -10.26 -21.21 -1.88
N PRO A 367 -10.67 -22.04 -0.91
CA PRO A 367 -10.16 -23.40 -0.77
C PRO A 367 -10.49 -24.26 -2.00
N SER A 368 -9.60 -25.22 -2.30
CA SER A 368 -9.74 -26.20 -3.38
C SER A 368 -10.04 -27.56 -2.76
N ALA A 369 -11.02 -28.30 -3.29
CA ALA A 369 -11.36 -29.62 -2.78
C ALA A 369 -10.18 -30.59 -2.92
N GLY A 370 -9.88 -31.36 -1.87
CA GLY A 370 -8.77 -32.32 -1.86
C GLY A 370 -7.37 -31.73 -1.78
N ALA A 371 -7.23 -30.41 -1.60
CA ALA A 371 -5.94 -29.75 -1.38
C ALA A 371 -5.46 -29.90 0.07
N THR A 372 -4.18 -30.21 0.25
CA THR A 372 -3.51 -30.21 1.56
C THR A 372 -2.61 -28.99 1.75
N SER A 373 -2.18 -28.36 0.65
CA SER A 373 -1.35 -27.15 0.67
C SER A 373 -1.52 -26.29 -0.59
N TYR A 374 -0.94 -25.09 -0.57
CA TYR A 374 -0.90 -24.14 -1.68
C TYR A 374 0.50 -23.57 -1.90
N ASP A 375 0.84 -23.33 -3.16
CA ASP A 375 2.05 -22.63 -3.55
C ASP A 375 1.70 -21.29 -4.20
N VAL A 376 2.31 -20.22 -3.68
CA VAL A 376 2.14 -18.85 -4.20
C VAL A 376 3.31 -18.53 -5.10
N LYS A 377 3.02 -18.10 -6.33
CA LYS A 377 4.01 -17.74 -7.32
C LYS A 377 3.83 -16.28 -7.74
N ARG A 378 4.95 -15.64 -8.11
CA ARG A 378 5.01 -14.22 -8.46
C ARG A 378 5.82 -13.99 -9.72
N SER A 379 5.44 -13.00 -10.50
CA SER A 379 6.20 -12.45 -11.63
C SER A 379 6.15 -10.90 -11.60
N THR A 380 7.11 -10.25 -12.23
CA THR A 380 7.04 -8.81 -12.57
C THR A 380 6.55 -8.56 -13.99
N THR A 381 6.26 -9.64 -14.74
CA THR A 381 5.75 -9.62 -16.12
C THR A 381 4.43 -10.40 -16.17
N SER A 382 3.38 -9.82 -16.76
CA SER A 382 2.09 -10.49 -16.94
C SER A 382 2.25 -11.75 -17.77
N GLY A 383 1.63 -12.85 -17.33
CA GLY A 383 1.74 -14.16 -17.96
C GLY A 383 2.98 -14.97 -17.54
N GLY A 384 3.84 -14.41 -16.67
CA GLY A 384 5.04 -15.09 -16.18
C GLY A 384 6.32 -14.76 -16.97
N PRO A 385 7.40 -15.55 -16.80
CA PRO A 385 7.51 -16.75 -15.95
C PRO A 385 7.33 -16.44 -14.46
N TYR A 386 6.65 -17.31 -13.73
CA TYR A 386 6.42 -17.14 -12.28
C TYR A 386 7.47 -17.87 -11.46
N THR A 387 7.93 -17.25 -10.38
CA THR A 387 8.78 -17.86 -9.35
C THR A 387 7.95 -18.19 -8.12
N VAL A 388 8.12 -19.39 -7.55
CA VAL A 388 7.53 -19.74 -6.25
C VAL A 388 8.13 -18.84 -5.17
N ILE A 389 7.27 -18.14 -4.43
CA ILE A 389 7.68 -17.25 -3.32
C ILE A 389 7.25 -17.77 -1.96
N ALA A 390 6.33 -18.73 -1.92
CA ALA A 390 5.97 -19.49 -0.74
C ALA A 390 5.36 -20.82 -1.17
N ASN A 391 5.68 -21.89 -0.44
CA ASN A 391 5.19 -23.24 -0.67
C ASN A 391 4.60 -23.83 0.61
N ASP A 392 3.85 -24.92 0.47
CA ASP A 392 3.26 -25.68 1.57
C ASP A 392 2.35 -24.85 2.49
N ILE A 393 1.69 -23.82 1.95
CA ILE A 393 0.79 -22.96 2.72
C ILE A 393 -0.50 -23.74 2.99
N THR A 394 -0.89 -23.88 4.26
CA THR A 394 -2.13 -24.57 4.65
C THR A 394 -3.34 -23.65 4.81
N THR A 395 -3.12 -22.34 4.73
CA THR A 395 -4.16 -21.30 4.77
C THR A 395 -4.50 -20.77 3.38
N THR A 396 -5.66 -20.15 3.22
CA THR A 396 -6.09 -19.56 1.94
C THR A 396 -5.73 -18.07 1.80
N SER A 397 -4.62 -17.65 2.42
CA SER A 397 -4.10 -16.28 2.36
C SER A 397 -2.59 -16.25 2.54
N TYR A 398 -1.94 -15.23 1.98
CA TYR A 398 -0.50 -15.00 2.11
C TYR A 398 -0.15 -13.53 1.93
N THR A 399 0.73 -12.99 2.79
CA THR A 399 1.24 -11.62 2.64
C THR A 399 2.69 -11.65 2.14
N ASN A 400 2.87 -11.23 0.88
CA ASN A 400 4.17 -11.09 0.26
C ASN A 400 4.77 -9.72 0.65
N THR A 401 5.88 -9.72 1.39
CA THR A 401 6.55 -8.50 1.91
C THR A 401 7.84 -8.19 1.15
N GLY A 402 8.47 -7.03 1.42
CA GLY A 402 9.75 -6.65 0.82
C GLY A 402 9.67 -6.23 -0.65
N LEU A 403 8.49 -5.81 -1.11
CA LEU A 403 8.26 -5.35 -2.48
C LEU A 403 8.62 -3.88 -2.67
N THR A 404 8.92 -3.52 -3.92
CA THR A 404 9.18 -2.13 -4.28
C THR A 404 7.86 -1.42 -4.61
N ASN A 405 7.58 -0.31 -3.93
CA ASN A 405 6.40 0.51 -4.24
C ASN A 405 6.49 1.08 -5.66
N GLY A 406 5.36 1.12 -6.36
CA GLY A 406 5.26 1.57 -7.76
C GLY A 406 5.56 0.49 -8.81
N VAL A 407 6.06 -0.68 -8.40
CA VAL A 407 6.27 -1.84 -9.31
C VAL A 407 5.04 -2.74 -9.28
N THR A 408 4.49 -3.07 -10.45
CA THR A 408 3.38 -4.03 -10.56
C THR A 408 3.91 -5.46 -10.46
N TYR A 409 3.32 -6.24 -9.57
CA TYR A 409 3.59 -7.67 -9.43
C TYR A 409 2.36 -8.47 -9.81
N TYR A 410 2.59 -9.61 -10.46
CA TYR A 410 1.58 -10.56 -10.90
C TYR A 410 1.68 -11.82 -10.06
N PHE A 411 0.55 -12.36 -9.66
CA PHE A 411 0.45 -13.47 -8.72
C PHE A 411 -0.48 -14.56 -9.27
N VAL A 412 -0.06 -15.80 -9.05
CA VAL A 412 -0.88 -17.00 -9.23
C VAL A 412 -0.69 -17.91 -8.03
N VAL A 413 -1.68 -18.74 -7.75
CA VAL A 413 -1.63 -19.74 -6.69
C VAL A 413 -2.01 -21.09 -7.28
N SER A 414 -1.32 -22.16 -6.90
CA SER A 414 -1.69 -23.54 -7.19
C SER A 414 -2.01 -24.27 -5.88
N ALA A 415 -2.76 -25.36 -5.99
CA ALA A 415 -3.09 -26.24 -4.88
C ALA A 415 -2.34 -27.57 -5.05
N ALA A 416 -1.94 -28.21 -3.95
CA ALA A 416 -1.20 -29.45 -3.99
C ALA A 416 -1.76 -30.49 -3.00
N ASN A 417 -1.58 -31.76 -3.35
CA ASN A 417 -1.75 -32.93 -2.47
C ASN A 417 -0.73 -34.03 -2.81
N SER A 418 -0.84 -35.21 -2.19
CA SER A 418 0.08 -36.33 -2.43
C SER A 418 0.10 -36.84 -3.87
N GLU A 419 -0.95 -36.58 -4.64
CA GLU A 419 -1.08 -37.03 -6.02
C GLU A 419 -0.53 -35.99 -7.03
N GLY A 420 -0.22 -34.78 -6.56
CA GLY A 420 0.50 -33.76 -7.32
C GLY A 420 -0.04 -32.33 -7.15
N GLU A 421 0.52 -31.43 -7.95
CA GLU A 421 0.19 -30.01 -7.98
C GLU A 421 -0.81 -29.70 -9.10
N SER A 422 -1.78 -28.82 -8.81
CA SER A 422 -2.76 -28.35 -9.78
C SER A 422 -2.19 -27.29 -10.73
N PRO A 423 -2.88 -26.99 -11.85
CA PRO A 423 -2.59 -25.79 -12.62
C PRO A 423 -2.67 -24.51 -11.77
N ASN A 424 -2.04 -23.44 -12.25
CA ASN A 424 -2.16 -22.12 -11.62
C ASN A 424 -3.60 -21.58 -11.67
N SER A 425 -4.00 -20.84 -10.64
CA SER A 425 -5.19 -19.99 -10.65
C SER A 425 -5.14 -18.95 -11.76
N ALA A 426 -6.26 -18.25 -11.96
CA ALA A 426 -6.25 -17.01 -12.73
C ALA A 426 -5.23 -16.02 -12.14
N GLU A 427 -4.50 -15.32 -13.02
CA GLU A 427 -3.52 -14.29 -12.64
C GLU A 427 -4.25 -13.08 -12.05
N VAL A 428 -3.71 -12.54 -10.95
CA VAL A 428 -4.05 -11.21 -10.45
C VAL A 428 -2.81 -10.35 -10.39
N SER A 429 -2.99 -9.03 -10.39
CA SER A 429 -1.88 -8.09 -10.22
C SER A 429 -2.16 -7.09 -9.11
N ALA A 430 -1.09 -6.59 -8.50
CA ALA A 430 -1.15 -5.49 -7.56
C ALA A 430 0.14 -4.67 -7.62
N THR A 431 -0.01 -3.36 -7.43
CA THR A 431 1.10 -2.41 -7.36
C THR A 431 1.18 -1.87 -5.92
N PRO A 432 2.13 -2.34 -5.10
CA PRO A 432 2.39 -1.79 -3.78
C PRO A 432 2.59 -0.28 -3.87
N GLN A 433 2.11 0.44 -2.89
CA GLN A 433 2.17 1.89 -2.86
C GLN A 433 2.42 2.37 -1.45
N LEU A 434 3.22 3.43 -1.33
CA LEU A 434 3.34 4.15 -0.07
C LEU A 434 1.98 4.82 0.18
N PRO A 435 1.30 4.58 1.30
CA PRO A 435 0.06 5.29 1.60
C PRO A 435 0.36 6.74 1.99
N VAL A 436 -0.59 7.64 1.71
CA VAL A 436 -0.60 8.97 2.33
C VAL A 436 -0.67 8.81 3.86
N PRO A 437 -0.04 9.70 4.66
CA PRO A 437 -0.04 9.55 6.10
C PRO A 437 -1.47 9.64 6.66
N PRO A 438 -1.74 9.02 7.83
CA PRO A 438 -2.99 9.24 8.54
C PRO A 438 -3.19 10.72 8.91
N VAL A 439 -4.45 11.15 8.92
CA VAL A 439 -4.84 12.50 9.33
C VAL A 439 -4.33 12.77 10.76
N PRO A 440 -3.64 13.91 11.01
CA PRO A 440 -3.22 14.30 12.36
C PRO A 440 -4.39 14.37 13.34
N THR A 441 -4.19 13.87 14.56
CA THR A 441 -5.19 13.87 15.63
C THR A 441 -4.71 14.69 16.83
N GLY A 442 -5.64 15.03 17.74
CA GLY A 442 -5.29 15.74 18.98
C GLY A 442 -4.74 17.15 18.75
N LEU A 443 -5.11 17.81 17.64
CA LEU A 443 -4.75 19.20 17.41
C LEU A 443 -5.31 20.05 18.56
N THR A 444 -4.45 20.86 19.16
CA THR A 444 -4.76 21.80 20.24
C THR A 444 -4.26 23.19 19.87
N ALA A 445 -4.92 24.23 20.38
CA ALA A 445 -4.54 25.62 20.17
C ALA A 445 -4.57 26.37 21.51
N THR A 446 -3.41 26.84 21.96
CA THR A 446 -3.26 27.60 23.20
C THR A 446 -3.01 29.08 22.87
N PRO A 447 -3.95 29.99 23.18
CA PRO A 447 -3.76 31.42 22.94
C PRO A 447 -2.68 32.00 23.84
N GLY A 448 -1.92 32.95 23.31
CA GLY A 448 -1.01 33.83 24.03
C GLY A 448 -1.13 35.26 23.53
N ASN A 449 -0.21 36.13 23.95
CA ASN A 449 -0.17 37.51 23.49
C ASN A 449 0.36 37.60 22.06
N GLY A 450 -0.51 37.95 21.11
CA GLY A 450 -0.17 38.07 19.70
C GLY A 450 0.26 36.75 19.05
N GLN A 451 -0.08 35.61 19.66
CA GLN A 451 0.32 34.30 19.18
C GLN A 451 -0.65 33.18 19.58
N VAL A 452 -0.57 32.05 18.90
CA VAL A 452 -1.23 30.78 19.25
C VAL A 452 -0.20 29.65 19.13
N ALA A 453 0.03 28.92 20.22
CA ALA A 453 0.82 27.69 20.19
C ALA A 453 -0.08 26.51 19.77
N LEU A 454 0.33 25.77 18.74
CA LEU A 454 -0.35 24.59 18.23
C LEU A 454 0.48 23.33 18.52
N ALA A 455 -0.19 22.27 18.93
CA ALA A 455 0.41 20.94 19.09
C ALA A 455 -0.57 19.85 18.65
N TRP A 456 -0.06 18.76 18.10
CA TRP A 456 -0.86 17.61 17.66
C TRP A 456 -0.08 16.30 17.86
N ASN A 457 -0.76 15.17 17.69
CA ASN A 457 -0.13 13.85 17.71
C ASN A 457 0.61 13.60 16.39
N ALA A 458 1.82 13.03 16.47
CA ALA A 458 2.57 12.69 15.27
C ALA A 458 1.83 11.63 14.42
N SER A 459 1.71 11.87 13.11
CA SER A 459 1.15 10.93 12.14
C SER A 459 2.23 9.95 11.67
N ALA A 460 1.96 8.65 11.81
CA ALA A 460 2.90 7.61 11.35
C ALA A 460 3.19 7.74 9.85
N GLY A 461 4.47 7.73 9.48
CA GLY A 461 4.91 7.85 8.08
C GLY A 461 4.82 9.26 7.48
N ALA A 462 4.50 10.28 8.27
CA ALA A 462 4.60 11.68 7.86
C ALA A 462 6.05 12.17 7.90
N THR A 463 6.48 12.87 6.86
CA THR A 463 7.79 13.56 6.80
C THR A 463 7.67 15.04 7.15
N SER A 464 6.49 15.62 7.00
CA SER A 464 6.17 16.98 7.40
C SER A 464 4.66 17.14 7.61
N TYR A 465 4.25 18.33 8.05
CA TYR A 465 2.85 18.73 8.20
C TYR A 465 2.59 20.02 7.44
N ASN A 466 1.35 20.30 7.09
CA ASN A 466 0.91 21.63 6.67
C ASN A 466 -0.01 22.20 7.74
N VAL A 467 0.39 23.31 8.36
CA VAL A 467 -0.43 24.06 9.30
C VAL A 467 -1.21 25.10 8.51
N LYS A 468 -2.54 25.09 8.61
CA LYS A 468 -3.41 25.97 7.83
C LYS A 468 -4.30 26.79 8.75
N ARG A 469 -4.53 28.06 8.40
CA ARG A 469 -5.26 29.05 9.20
C ARG A 469 -6.39 29.71 8.41
N SER A 470 -7.48 30.03 9.09
CA SER A 470 -8.58 30.88 8.62
C SER A 470 -9.03 31.83 9.74
N THR A 471 -9.59 33.00 9.39
CA THR A 471 -10.34 33.87 10.32
C THR A 471 -11.84 33.57 10.33
N THR A 472 -12.28 32.66 9.47
CA THR A 472 -13.67 32.21 9.33
C THR A 472 -13.77 30.73 9.68
N SER A 473 -14.73 30.36 10.53
CA SER A 473 -14.94 28.97 10.90
C SER A 473 -15.28 28.12 9.67
N GLY A 474 -14.66 26.95 9.52
CA GLY A 474 -14.84 26.08 8.36
C GLY A 474 -13.96 26.43 7.14
N GLY A 475 -13.21 27.53 7.18
CA GLY A 475 -12.31 27.95 6.10
C GLY A 475 -12.88 29.10 5.24
N PRO A 476 -12.29 29.36 4.05
CA PRO A 476 -11.14 28.65 3.45
C PRO A 476 -9.85 28.80 4.26
N TYR A 477 -9.02 27.76 4.30
CA TYR A 477 -7.76 27.76 5.03
C TYR A 477 -6.57 28.04 4.10
N ALA A 478 -5.66 28.91 4.53
CA ALA A 478 -4.36 29.11 3.88
C ALA A 478 -3.27 28.40 4.67
N THR A 479 -2.35 27.70 3.99
CA THR A 479 -1.15 27.13 4.62
C THR A 479 -0.24 28.26 5.09
N ILE A 480 0.10 28.25 6.37
CA ILE A 480 0.95 29.27 7.01
C ILE A 480 2.33 28.73 7.40
N ALA A 481 2.50 27.41 7.49
CA ALA A 481 3.78 26.76 7.79
C ALA A 481 3.77 25.28 7.39
N SER A 482 4.96 24.74 7.15
CA SER A 482 5.14 23.31 6.88
C SER A 482 6.20 22.65 7.78
N PRO A 483 5.96 22.53 9.11
CA PRO A 483 6.94 22.00 10.04
C PRO A 483 7.19 20.49 9.86
N THR A 484 8.39 20.03 10.20
CA THR A 484 8.74 18.60 10.30
C THR A 484 8.41 18.01 11.68
N THR A 485 8.11 18.85 12.66
CA THR A 485 7.72 18.50 14.02
C THR A 485 6.20 18.57 14.20
N ASN A 486 5.69 17.99 15.29
CA ASN A 486 4.26 17.94 15.63
C ASN A 486 3.76 19.14 16.46
N SER A 487 4.40 20.29 16.30
CA SER A 487 4.04 21.54 16.97
C SER A 487 4.45 22.74 16.12
N TYR A 488 3.74 23.85 16.31
CA TYR A 488 4.01 25.12 15.64
C TYR A 488 3.43 26.28 16.45
N THR A 489 4.22 27.34 16.67
CA THR A 489 3.72 28.58 17.28
C THR A 489 3.47 29.62 16.20
N ASN A 490 2.20 29.99 16.03
CA ASN A 490 1.80 31.03 15.09
C ASN A 490 1.85 32.40 15.77
N THR A 491 2.77 33.26 15.37
CA THR A 491 3.01 34.60 15.96
C THR A 491 2.38 35.72 15.12
N GLY A 492 2.56 36.98 15.53
CA GLY A 492 2.12 38.17 14.76
C GLY A 492 0.61 38.32 14.64
N LEU A 493 -0.16 37.70 15.54
CA LEU A 493 -1.61 37.70 15.49
C LEU A 493 -2.20 38.94 16.17
N SER A 494 -3.35 39.39 15.69
CA SER A 494 -4.10 40.45 16.34
C SER A 494 -4.86 39.89 17.54
N ASN A 495 -4.61 40.46 18.72
CA ASN A 495 -5.38 40.11 19.91
C ASN A 495 -6.87 40.49 19.73
N GLY A 496 -7.75 39.67 20.31
CA GLY A 496 -9.20 39.78 20.15
C GLY A 496 -9.75 39.19 18.84
N THR A 497 -8.89 38.81 17.89
CA THR A 497 -9.32 38.13 16.66
C THR A 497 -9.29 36.61 16.83
N THR A 498 -10.39 35.92 16.55
CA THR A 498 -10.44 34.46 16.58
C THR A 498 -9.83 33.88 15.31
N TYR A 499 -8.87 32.96 15.47
CA TYR A 499 -8.27 32.23 14.36
C TYR A 499 -8.61 30.74 14.47
N TYR A 500 -8.87 30.12 13.33
CA TYR A 500 -9.21 28.71 13.17
C TYR A 500 -8.08 27.96 12.48
N TYR A 501 -7.73 26.79 13.00
CA TYR A 501 -6.58 26.01 12.54
C TYR A 501 -6.97 24.58 12.20
N VAL A 502 -6.35 24.06 11.16
CA VAL A 502 -6.32 22.64 10.81
C VAL A 502 -4.89 22.24 10.43
N VAL A 503 -4.55 20.98 10.61
CA VAL A 503 -3.25 20.42 10.22
C VAL A 503 -3.45 19.17 9.38
N SER A 504 -2.65 19.01 8.33
CA SER A 504 -2.56 17.80 7.51
C SER A 504 -1.13 17.26 7.55
N ALA A 505 -0.97 15.95 7.38
CA ALA A 505 0.32 15.27 7.32
C ALA A 505 0.73 15.02 5.88
N VAL A 506 2.03 15.08 5.59
CA VAL A 506 2.58 14.98 4.24
C VAL A 506 3.70 13.94 4.20
N ASN A 507 3.72 13.13 3.15
CA ASN A 507 4.88 12.33 2.74
C ASN A 507 4.99 12.27 1.21
N ALA A 508 5.90 11.44 0.69
CA ALA A 508 6.11 11.29 -0.75
C ALA A 508 4.88 10.75 -1.52
N ALA A 509 3.91 10.11 -0.86
CA ALA A 509 2.66 9.66 -1.47
C ALA A 509 1.62 10.79 -1.58
N GLY A 510 1.81 11.88 -0.84
CA GLY A 510 0.93 13.04 -0.87
C GLY A 510 0.51 13.52 0.53
N GLU A 511 -0.52 14.35 0.53
CA GLU A 511 -1.05 15.03 1.72
C GLU A 511 -2.32 14.33 2.22
N SER A 512 -2.44 14.17 3.54
CA SER A 512 -3.64 13.67 4.20
C SER A 512 -4.80 14.68 4.13
N ALA A 513 -6.01 14.24 4.47
CA ALA A 513 -7.07 15.19 4.80
C ALA A 513 -6.69 16.05 6.02
N ASN A 514 -7.39 17.18 6.20
CA ASN A 514 -7.22 18.07 7.34
C ASN A 514 -7.72 17.41 8.64
N SER A 515 -7.05 17.70 9.76
CA SER A 515 -7.52 17.38 11.10
C SER A 515 -8.86 18.03 11.41
N SER A 516 -9.47 17.62 12.53
CA SER A 516 -10.52 18.42 13.16
C SER A 516 -10.02 19.84 13.43
N GLN A 517 -10.89 20.80 13.15
CA GLN A 517 -10.61 22.22 13.34
C GLN A 517 -10.58 22.57 14.84
N VAL A 518 -9.62 23.42 15.21
CA VAL A 518 -9.59 24.10 16.51
C VAL A 518 -9.58 25.61 16.32
N SER A 519 -9.88 26.36 17.38
CA SER A 519 -9.81 27.82 17.36
C SER A 519 -9.14 28.36 18.61
N ALA A 520 -8.48 29.49 18.48
CA ALA A 520 -7.98 30.28 19.60
C ALA A 520 -8.09 31.77 19.29
N THR A 521 -8.34 32.56 20.33
CA THR A 521 -8.38 34.03 20.27
C THR A 521 -7.21 34.54 21.11
N PRO A 522 -6.11 34.99 20.47
CA PRO A 522 -5.02 35.66 21.18
C PRO A 522 -5.55 36.82 22.01
N THR A 523 -4.98 37.02 23.19
CA THR A 523 -5.35 38.10 24.11
C THR A 523 -4.10 38.77 24.60
N ASP A 524 -4.16 40.08 24.87
CA ASP A 524 -3.03 40.78 25.46
C ASP A 524 -2.61 40.12 26.77
N ALA A 525 -1.31 40.06 27.03
CA ALA A 525 -0.84 39.68 28.35
C ALA A 525 -1.11 40.84 29.32
N VAL A 526 -2.01 40.63 30.28
CA VAL A 526 -2.41 41.63 31.27
C VAL A 526 -1.79 41.28 32.62
N VAL A 527 -0.94 42.16 33.15
CA VAL A 527 -0.62 42.19 34.57
C VAL A 527 -1.62 43.14 35.23
N ALA A 528 -2.54 42.61 36.02
CA ALA A 528 -3.53 43.39 36.75
C ALA A 528 -3.35 43.21 38.26
N GLU A 529 -3.41 44.31 39.01
CA GLU A 529 -3.63 44.22 40.44
C GLU A 529 -5.14 44.19 40.68
N ASP A 530 -5.59 43.23 41.49
CA ASP A 530 -6.87 43.36 42.15
C ASP A 530 -6.64 44.03 43.52
N PHE A 531 -7.42 45.06 43.84
CA PHE A 531 -7.33 45.72 45.14
C PHE A 531 -8.09 44.92 46.21
N ASN A 532 -8.05 43.58 46.15
CA ASN A 532 -8.84 42.70 47.02
C ASN A 532 -8.23 42.52 48.42
N SER A 533 -6.92 42.70 48.54
CA SER A 533 -6.21 42.75 49.83
C SER A 533 -5.21 43.88 49.82
N MET A 534 -4.90 44.46 50.99
CA MET A 534 -3.96 45.57 51.08
C MET A 534 -2.54 45.05 50.78
N PRO A 535 -1.92 45.49 49.68
CA PRO A 535 -0.65 44.91 49.26
C PRO A 535 0.54 45.56 49.99
N SER A 536 1.63 44.80 50.14
CA SER A 536 2.90 45.20 50.78
C SER A 536 3.70 46.20 49.93
N TRP A 537 3.10 47.35 49.65
CA TRP A 537 3.70 48.40 48.83
C TRP A 537 4.64 49.27 49.65
N SER A 538 5.73 49.72 49.03
CA SER A 538 6.59 50.73 49.64
C SER A 538 5.77 52.00 49.91
N SER A 539 6.06 52.67 51.02
CA SER A 539 5.34 53.87 51.45
C SER A 539 6.29 54.90 52.04
N SER A 540 6.00 56.17 51.80
CA SER A 540 6.70 57.30 52.40
C SER A 540 5.71 58.39 52.76
N TYR A 541 6.08 59.21 53.73
CA TYR A 541 5.37 60.42 54.07
C TYR A 541 6.35 61.47 54.57
N ASP A 542 6.04 62.73 54.29
CA ASP A 542 6.80 63.87 54.80
C ASP A 542 6.22 64.27 56.17
N ALA A 543 6.94 63.93 57.25
CA ALA A 543 6.56 64.23 58.62
C ALA A 543 6.65 65.73 58.98
N THR A 544 7.37 66.52 58.17
CA THR A 544 7.57 67.96 58.41
C THR A 544 6.29 68.76 58.17
N TRP A 545 5.32 68.20 57.44
CA TRP A 545 4.10 68.88 57.01
C TRP A 545 2.78 68.36 57.61
N GLY A 546 2.82 67.46 58.60
CA GLY A 546 1.63 66.94 59.28
C GLY A 546 1.65 65.42 59.47
N SER A 547 0.49 64.75 59.42
CA SER A 547 0.37 63.30 59.62
C SER A 547 0.44 62.51 58.30
N ALA A 548 0.71 61.20 58.35
CA ALA A 548 0.57 60.34 57.16
C ALA A 548 -0.89 60.26 56.68
N ALA A 549 -1.10 59.99 55.38
CA ALA A 549 -2.42 59.63 54.87
C ALA A 549 -2.82 58.22 55.35
N THR A 550 -4.11 58.03 55.62
CA THR A 550 -4.69 56.71 55.87
C THR A 550 -4.95 56.03 54.53
N TRP A 551 -4.24 54.92 54.29
CA TRP A 551 -4.43 54.07 53.11
C TRP A 551 -5.24 52.83 53.49
N SER A 552 -6.32 52.57 52.77
CA SER A 552 -7.20 51.41 53.01
C SER A 552 -7.76 50.87 51.71
N ILE A 553 -8.29 49.65 51.74
CA ILE A 553 -9.13 49.13 50.66
C ILE A 553 -10.58 49.58 50.92
N ALA A 554 -11.29 50.01 49.88
CA ALA A 554 -12.68 50.41 49.94
C ALA A 554 -13.49 49.76 48.80
N GLY A 555 -14.76 49.46 49.05
CA GLY A 555 -15.67 48.95 48.02
C GLY A 555 -16.09 50.02 47.01
N GLY A 556 -16.53 49.56 45.84
CA GLY A 556 -17.09 50.40 44.77
C GLY A 556 -16.12 50.77 43.65
N GLY A 557 -15.05 49.97 43.45
CA GLY A 557 -14.25 50.00 42.22
C GLY A 557 -14.97 49.32 41.04
N GLN A 558 -14.56 49.62 39.82
CA GLN A 558 -14.89 48.89 38.58
C GLN A 558 -14.60 47.38 38.69
N SER A 559 -13.55 46.97 39.40
CA SER A 559 -13.27 45.54 39.69
C SER A 559 -13.80 45.04 41.03
N GLY A 560 -14.65 45.81 41.72
CA GLY A 560 -15.19 45.53 43.05
C GLY A 560 -14.55 46.40 44.14
N ASN A 561 -13.28 46.19 44.44
CA ASN A 561 -12.53 46.95 45.46
C ASN A 561 -11.57 47.98 44.84
N CYS A 562 -11.19 49.00 45.59
CA CYS A 562 -10.25 50.05 45.17
C CYS A 562 -9.30 50.47 46.31
N LEU A 563 -8.13 50.99 45.97
CA LEU A 563 -7.22 51.63 46.93
C LEU A 563 -7.73 53.03 47.25
N GLN A 564 -7.91 53.31 48.54
CA GLN A 564 -8.35 54.60 49.05
C GLN A 564 -7.25 55.27 49.87
N ALA A 565 -7.01 56.55 49.65
CA ALA A 565 -6.23 57.40 50.54
C ALA A 565 -7.10 58.55 51.08
N ALA A 566 -7.06 58.77 52.38
CA ALA A 566 -7.72 59.89 53.05
C ALA A 566 -6.75 60.59 54.01
N ARG A 567 -6.93 61.90 54.21
CA ARG A 567 -6.09 62.69 55.13
C ARG A 567 -6.95 63.52 56.08
N SER A 568 -6.59 63.52 57.35
CA SER A 568 -7.22 64.35 58.39
C SER A 568 -6.50 65.69 58.63
N SER A 569 -5.32 65.91 58.03
CA SER A 569 -4.53 67.14 58.15
C SER A 569 -3.62 67.38 56.93
N ALA A 570 -2.96 68.55 56.90
CA ALA A 570 -2.02 68.94 55.85
C ALA A 570 -0.84 67.94 55.72
N GLY A 571 -0.12 67.99 54.60
CA GLY A 571 1.08 67.19 54.31
C GLY A 571 0.95 66.28 53.09
N SER A 572 1.91 65.37 52.88
CA SER A 572 1.97 64.50 51.70
C SER A 572 2.33 63.05 52.05
N SER A 573 1.76 62.09 51.31
CA SER A 573 2.09 60.67 51.44
C SER A 573 2.00 59.95 50.10
N SER A 574 2.87 58.97 49.92
CA SER A 574 2.99 58.19 48.69
C SER A 574 3.01 56.69 48.94
N LYS A 575 2.52 55.95 47.96
CA LYS A 575 2.74 54.51 47.81
C LYS A 575 3.23 54.19 46.41
N VAL A 576 4.16 53.26 46.30
CA VAL A 576 4.68 52.77 45.01
C VAL A 576 4.74 51.25 44.98
N LYS A 577 4.37 50.68 43.83
CA LYS A 577 4.47 49.26 43.50
C LYS A 577 5.33 49.06 42.26
N VAL A 578 6.14 48.01 42.30
CA VAL A 578 6.99 47.57 41.18
C VAL A 578 6.37 46.34 40.52
N TYR A 579 6.29 46.37 39.19
CA TYR A 579 5.84 45.31 38.31
C TYR A 579 7.01 44.76 37.52
N ASN A 580 7.04 43.44 37.32
CA ASN A 580 7.93 42.83 36.35
C ASN A 580 7.34 43.00 34.95
N ILE A 581 8.15 43.50 34.04
CA ILE A 581 7.80 43.69 32.62
C ILE A 581 8.92 43.11 31.75
N SER A 582 8.61 42.83 30.50
CA SER A 582 9.57 42.40 29.50
C SER A 582 10.33 43.60 28.94
N ALA A 583 11.64 43.44 28.72
CA ALA A 583 12.43 44.43 28.02
C ALA A 583 12.02 44.53 26.54
N SER A 584 12.33 45.66 25.91
CA SER A 584 12.12 46.03 24.50
C SER A 584 10.69 45.79 24.03
N THR A 585 9.74 46.00 24.93
CA THR A 585 8.34 45.65 24.74
C THR A 585 7.47 46.89 24.94
N ASN A 586 6.42 47.02 24.13
CA ASN A 586 5.46 48.10 24.25
C ASN A 586 4.38 47.72 25.26
N TYR A 587 4.07 48.66 26.14
CA TYR A 587 3.06 48.51 27.16
C TYR A 587 2.07 49.65 27.09
N GLN A 588 0.83 49.34 27.43
CA GLN A 588 -0.19 50.31 27.79
C GLN A 588 -0.53 50.14 29.27
N ILE A 589 -0.48 51.23 30.02
CA ILE A 589 -0.99 51.26 31.39
C ILE A 589 -2.30 52.01 31.43
N SER A 590 -3.27 51.44 32.12
CA SER A 590 -4.59 52.06 32.33
C SER A 590 -4.98 51.94 33.79
N LEU A 591 -5.54 53.01 34.35
CA LEU A 591 -6.07 53.01 35.72
C LEU A 591 -7.29 53.91 35.85
N TYR A 592 -8.22 53.53 36.72
CA TYR A 592 -9.39 54.34 37.05
C TYR A 592 -9.09 55.17 38.30
N ILE A 593 -9.42 56.47 38.25
CA ILE A 593 -9.31 57.36 39.42
C ILE A 593 -10.67 57.95 39.73
N LYS A 594 -10.94 58.12 41.02
CA LYS A 594 -12.07 58.86 41.55
C LYS A 594 -11.53 59.87 42.55
N CYS A 595 -11.57 61.14 42.16
CA CYS A 595 -11.02 62.26 42.90
C CYS A 595 -12.08 63.37 43.01
N PRO A 596 -12.51 63.74 44.23
CA PRO A 596 -13.38 64.89 44.44
C PRO A 596 -12.74 66.19 43.91
N SER A 597 -13.55 67.24 43.74
CA SER A 597 -13.06 68.58 43.40
C SER A 597 -12.76 69.37 44.68
N GLY A 598 -11.70 70.19 44.68
CA GLY A 598 -11.35 71.05 45.81
C GLY A 598 -10.07 71.86 45.57
N SER A 599 -9.85 72.87 46.43
CA SER A 599 -8.81 73.91 46.27
C SER A 599 -7.71 73.88 47.33
N SER A 600 -7.58 72.80 48.10
CA SER A 600 -6.61 72.68 49.20
C SER A 600 -5.78 71.39 49.16
N TYR A 601 -5.89 70.62 48.07
CA TYR A 601 -5.24 69.32 47.94
C TYR A 601 -4.89 68.97 46.51
N TRP A 602 -4.04 67.98 46.35
CA TRP A 602 -3.61 67.47 45.06
C TRP A 602 -3.40 65.96 45.13
N ALA A 603 -3.60 65.28 44.01
CA ALA A 603 -3.33 63.85 43.90
C ALA A 603 -2.64 63.55 42.57
N GLU A 604 -1.72 62.60 42.60
CA GLU A 604 -0.86 62.27 41.47
C GLU A 604 -0.73 60.76 41.32
N CYS A 605 -0.78 60.30 40.08
CA CYS A 605 -0.38 58.96 39.70
C CYS A 605 0.58 59.05 38.52
N ALA A 606 1.72 58.37 38.64
CA ALA A 606 2.79 58.42 37.65
C ALA A 606 3.50 57.07 37.58
N LEU A 607 4.25 56.87 36.50
CA LEU A 607 5.08 55.69 36.27
C LEU A 607 6.53 56.07 36.02
N LYS A 608 7.44 55.13 36.29
CA LYS A 608 8.85 55.23 35.91
C LYS A 608 9.44 53.85 35.66
N LEU A 609 10.20 53.71 34.58
CA LEU A 609 10.87 52.47 34.22
C LEU A 609 12.06 52.21 35.15
N GLY A 610 12.08 51.05 35.79
CA GLY A 610 13.04 50.64 36.82
C GLY A 610 12.37 50.30 38.16
N ASN A 611 13.20 50.01 39.16
CA ASN A 611 12.77 49.72 40.53
C ASN A 611 12.99 50.94 41.43
N TYR A 612 11.89 51.60 41.79
CA TYR A 612 11.87 52.80 42.61
C TYR A 612 10.88 52.63 43.76
N SER A 613 11.22 53.22 44.90
CA SER A 613 10.40 53.22 46.10
C SER A 613 9.45 54.42 46.15
N ALA A 614 8.53 54.41 47.11
CA ALA A 614 7.69 55.58 47.42
C ALA A 614 8.51 56.82 47.78
N GLN A 615 9.66 56.65 48.46
CA GLN A 615 10.55 57.75 48.78
C GLN A 615 11.17 58.38 47.53
N ASP A 616 11.52 57.57 46.53
CA ASP A 616 12.02 58.07 45.24
C ASP A 616 10.94 58.83 44.47
N PHE A 617 9.69 58.36 44.53
CA PHE A 617 8.57 59.08 43.94
C PHE A 617 8.31 60.41 44.66
N ASP A 618 8.45 60.43 45.98
CA ASP A 618 8.31 61.65 46.76
C ASP A 618 9.38 62.70 46.45
N ASN A 619 10.63 62.29 46.37
CA ASN A 619 11.78 63.18 46.19
C ASN A 619 11.93 63.68 44.74
N ASN A 620 11.55 62.87 43.75
CA ASN A 620 11.87 63.13 42.33
C ASN A 620 10.61 63.18 41.44
N SER A 621 9.46 63.56 41.97
CA SER A 621 8.15 63.49 41.28
C SER A 621 8.12 64.09 39.86
N GLY A 622 8.85 65.19 39.62
CA GLY A 622 8.95 65.83 38.30
C GLY A 622 9.68 65.02 37.21
N THR A 623 10.33 63.90 37.57
CA THR A 623 11.04 63.00 36.64
C THR A 623 10.24 61.74 36.28
N TRP A 624 9.06 61.57 36.87
CA TRP A 624 8.17 60.45 36.58
C TRP A 624 7.24 60.81 35.42
N THR A 625 6.90 59.82 34.60
CA THR A 625 5.93 60.01 33.53
C THR A 625 4.54 60.06 34.14
N LEU A 626 3.92 61.24 34.14
CA LEU A 626 2.59 61.45 34.70
C LEU A 626 1.54 60.63 33.95
N ILE A 627 0.77 59.83 34.69
CA ILE A 627 -0.48 59.24 34.19
C ILE A 627 -1.60 60.25 34.39
N LYS A 628 -1.72 60.80 35.60
CA LYS A 628 -2.60 61.93 35.89
C LYS A 628 -2.17 62.68 37.15
N LYS A 629 -2.28 64.00 37.11
CA LYS A 629 -2.16 64.89 38.27
C LYS A 629 -3.39 65.77 38.40
N PHE A 630 -3.85 65.97 39.63
CA PHE A 630 -4.92 66.88 40.01
C PHE A 630 -4.32 67.97 40.90
N ALA A 631 -4.43 69.24 40.50
CA ALA A 631 -3.78 70.37 41.17
C ALA A 631 -4.64 70.96 42.31
N SER A 632 -3.99 71.72 43.20
CA SER A 632 -4.59 72.35 44.38
C SER A 632 -5.24 73.71 44.14
N ASP A 633 -5.25 74.23 42.92
CA ASP A 633 -5.80 75.55 42.57
C ASP A 633 -7.33 75.58 42.40
N GLY A 634 -8.02 74.49 42.71
CA GLY A 634 -9.49 74.42 42.67
C GLY A 634 -10.09 73.96 41.35
N THR A 635 -9.29 73.61 40.33
CA THR A 635 -9.81 73.30 38.98
C THR A 635 -9.92 71.82 38.58
N ASN A 636 -9.48 70.86 39.40
CA ASN A 636 -9.05 69.56 38.83
C ASN A 636 -9.56 68.24 39.46
N GLY A 637 -10.62 68.20 40.26
CA GLY A 637 -11.26 66.90 40.57
C GLY A 637 -12.01 66.34 39.36
N ASN A 638 -12.17 65.02 39.23
CA ASN A 638 -13.03 64.44 38.18
C ASN A 638 -14.50 64.31 38.64
N GLY A 639 -14.97 65.27 39.44
CA GLY A 639 -16.32 65.31 39.98
C GLY A 639 -16.66 64.11 40.86
N ASN A 640 -15.66 63.47 41.49
CA ASN A 640 -15.83 62.24 42.25
C ASN A 640 -16.50 61.12 41.41
N THR A 641 -16.14 61.02 40.12
CA THR A 641 -16.61 59.97 39.19
C THR A 641 -15.44 59.06 38.83
N TRP A 642 -15.69 57.78 38.52
CA TRP A 642 -14.63 56.91 38.00
C TRP A 642 -14.27 57.31 36.58
N THR A 643 -13.03 57.71 36.35
CA THR A 643 -12.49 58.05 35.02
C THR A 643 -11.24 57.25 34.75
N GLN A 644 -11.17 56.61 33.58
CA GLN A 644 -9.97 55.89 33.14
C GLN A 644 -8.94 56.86 32.57
N TYR A 645 -7.68 56.67 32.93
CA TYR A 645 -6.53 57.35 32.33
C TYR A 645 -5.56 56.31 31.80
N THR A 646 -5.06 56.55 30.60
CA THR A 646 -4.24 55.60 29.83
C THR A 646 -2.97 56.27 29.33
N VAL A 647 -1.83 55.60 29.48
CA VAL A 647 -0.53 56.03 28.93
C VAL A 647 0.12 54.82 28.25
N SER A 648 0.78 55.05 27.11
CA SER A 648 1.58 54.03 26.43
C SER A 648 3.06 54.35 26.56
N PHE A 649 3.90 53.33 26.75
CA PHE A 649 5.34 53.47 26.88
C PHE A 649 6.07 52.23 26.34
N THR A 650 7.34 52.40 25.97
CA THR A 650 8.23 51.29 25.58
C THR A 650 9.21 51.02 26.72
N SER A 651 9.38 49.77 27.12
CA SER A 651 10.22 49.42 28.27
C SER A 651 11.72 49.63 28.04
N GLY A 652 12.16 49.69 26.78
CA GLY A 652 13.59 49.78 26.44
C GLY A 652 14.36 48.61 27.07
N SER A 653 15.53 48.84 27.67
CA SER A 653 16.26 47.76 28.35
C SER A 653 15.71 47.39 29.74
N ASN A 654 14.64 48.03 30.21
CA ASN A 654 14.13 47.85 31.58
C ASN A 654 13.22 46.62 31.68
N THR A 655 13.38 45.86 32.76
CA THR A 655 12.54 44.70 33.10
C THR A 655 11.59 44.96 34.27
N GLN A 656 11.56 46.20 34.77
CA GLN A 656 10.76 46.61 35.91
C GLN A 656 10.06 47.94 35.63
N LEU A 657 8.85 48.09 36.16
CA LEU A 657 8.03 49.30 36.08
C LEU A 657 7.57 49.66 37.48
N SER A 658 7.88 50.87 37.94
CA SER A 658 7.34 51.41 39.18
C SER A 658 6.13 52.30 38.88
N VAL A 659 5.03 52.11 39.62
CA VAL A 659 3.82 52.94 39.54
C VAL A 659 3.55 53.53 40.92
N GLY A 660 3.51 54.86 40.98
CA GLY A 660 3.33 55.63 42.21
C GLY A 660 1.98 56.29 42.31
N TYR A 661 1.48 56.39 43.53
CA TYR A 661 0.27 57.09 43.93
C TYR A 661 0.62 58.05 45.06
N LYS A 662 0.25 59.32 44.90
CA LYS A 662 0.57 60.38 45.88
C LYS A 662 -0.66 61.23 46.17
N LEU A 663 -0.84 61.55 47.45
CA LEU A 663 -1.88 62.44 47.94
C LEU A 663 -1.25 63.51 48.83
N GLY A 664 -1.54 64.78 48.55
CA GLY A 664 -1.08 65.92 49.36
C GLY A 664 -2.17 66.93 49.65
N SER A 665 -2.03 67.67 50.75
CA SER A 665 -2.89 68.80 51.10
C SER A 665 -2.08 69.94 51.73
N SER A 666 -2.37 71.18 51.31
CA SER A 666 -1.71 72.40 51.80
C SER A 666 -2.38 72.99 53.05
N SER A 667 -3.62 72.58 53.37
CA SER A 667 -4.35 73.10 54.54
C SER A 667 -5.52 72.19 54.95
N GLY A 668 -5.60 71.83 56.24
CA GLY A 668 -6.76 71.17 56.84
C GLY A 668 -6.97 69.69 56.48
N THR A 669 -8.18 69.18 56.73
CA THR A 669 -8.63 67.84 56.34
C THR A 669 -8.66 67.73 54.81
N GLY A 670 -7.89 66.79 54.27
CA GLY A 670 -7.81 66.53 52.83
C GLY A 670 -8.96 65.66 52.32
N PRO A 671 -9.05 65.46 51.00
CA PRO A 671 -10.11 64.66 50.38
C PRO A 671 -9.82 63.16 50.57
N THR A 672 -10.81 62.37 50.19
CA THR A 672 -10.64 60.94 49.93
C THR A 672 -10.45 60.73 48.43
N VAL A 673 -9.30 60.20 48.03
CA VAL A 673 -9.00 59.82 46.64
C VAL A 673 -8.98 58.31 46.52
N ARG A 674 -9.53 57.78 45.43
CA ARG A 674 -9.56 56.34 45.17
C ARG A 674 -8.96 56.03 43.80
N TRP A 675 -8.16 54.97 43.76
CA TRP A 675 -7.60 54.39 42.54
C TRP A 675 -8.08 52.96 42.40
N ASP A 676 -8.46 52.57 41.20
CA ASP A 676 -8.94 51.23 40.90
C ASP A 676 -8.37 50.68 39.60
N THR A 677 -8.27 49.35 39.53
CA THR A 677 -7.90 48.53 38.38
C THR A 677 -6.67 49.09 37.67
N LEU A 678 -5.48 48.85 38.22
CA LEU A 678 -4.26 49.07 37.44
C LEU A 678 -4.07 47.90 36.49
N ARG A 679 -4.11 48.18 35.19
CA ARG A 679 -3.78 47.21 34.14
C ARG A 679 -2.52 47.63 33.43
N VAL A 680 -1.52 46.77 33.44
CA VAL A 680 -0.33 46.86 32.59
C VAL A 680 -0.50 45.82 31.49
N VAL A 681 -0.82 46.30 30.30
CA VAL A 681 -1.15 45.49 29.13
C VAL A 681 0.07 45.47 28.22
N GLN A 682 0.65 44.28 28.03
CA GLN A 682 1.67 44.09 27.01
C GLN A 682 0.99 44.11 25.64
N LEU A 683 1.36 45.08 24.80
CA LEU A 683 0.81 45.17 23.46
C LEU A 683 1.47 44.14 22.54
N ALA A 684 0.67 43.50 21.67
CA ALA A 684 1.18 42.59 20.66
C ALA A 684 2.21 43.31 19.77
N SER A 685 3.35 42.67 19.56
CA SER A 685 4.40 43.18 18.67
C SER A 685 4.05 42.80 17.24
N VAL A 686 3.64 43.78 16.44
CA VAL A 686 3.31 43.57 15.03
C VAL A 686 4.33 44.33 14.18
N PRO A 687 5.23 43.64 13.45
CA PRO A 687 6.15 44.28 12.54
C PRO A 687 5.41 44.84 11.31
N THR A 688 6.04 45.78 10.62
CA THR A 688 5.51 46.37 9.38
C THR A 688 6.64 46.46 8.38
N ILE A 689 6.43 45.93 7.17
CA ILE A 689 7.41 45.93 6.09
C ILE A 689 7.45 47.34 5.48
N ALA A 690 8.60 48.00 5.53
CA ALA A 690 8.87 49.22 4.77
C ALA A 690 9.95 48.96 3.71
N LEU A 691 9.68 49.39 2.48
CA LEU A 691 10.55 49.20 1.31
C LEU A 691 10.97 50.56 0.74
N SER A 692 12.24 50.69 0.32
CA SER A 692 12.73 51.91 -0.32
C SER A 692 13.92 51.63 -1.26
N PRO A 693 13.85 51.98 -2.57
CA PRO A 693 12.66 52.42 -3.29
C PRO A 693 11.65 51.27 -3.49
N THR A 694 10.40 51.60 -3.84
CA THR A 694 9.33 50.62 -4.16
C THR A 694 9.28 50.26 -5.65
N SER A 695 10.19 50.80 -6.47
CA SER A 695 10.35 50.43 -7.88
C SER A 695 11.80 50.54 -8.34
N LEU A 696 12.16 49.72 -9.33
CA LEU A 696 13.48 49.63 -9.96
C LEU A 696 13.34 49.69 -11.50
N SER A 697 14.24 50.40 -12.16
CA SER A 697 14.15 50.63 -13.62
C SER A 697 15.51 50.45 -14.31
N PRO A 698 16.03 49.21 -14.40
CA PRO A 698 17.31 48.93 -15.06
C PRO A 698 17.21 49.05 -16.59
N SER A 699 18.33 49.31 -17.25
CA SER A 699 18.42 49.24 -18.72
C SER A 699 19.74 48.64 -19.19
N CYS A 700 19.72 47.99 -20.35
CA CYS A 700 20.90 47.45 -21.02
C CYS A 700 20.78 47.53 -22.55
N THR A 701 21.82 47.10 -23.25
CA THR A 701 21.79 46.87 -24.69
C THR A 701 21.61 45.37 -24.93
N GLN A 702 20.88 44.98 -25.97
CA GLN A 702 20.68 43.60 -26.36
C GLN A 702 22.04 42.88 -26.50
N GLY A 703 22.17 41.76 -25.78
CA GLY A 703 23.43 41.02 -25.65
C GLY A 703 24.23 41.30 -24.38
N SER A 704 23.84 42.27 -23.54
CA SER A 704 24.50 42.57 -22.26
C SER A 704 23.56 42.48 -21.05
N ASN A 705 24.15 42.29 -19.87
CA ASN A 705 23.43 42.33 -18.61
C ASN A 705 23.26 43.78 -18.12
N ALA A 706 22.07 44.13 -17.64
CA ALA A 706 21.84 45.39 -16.94
C ALA A 706 22.62 45.46 -15.62
N SER A 707 23.01 46.66 -15.22
CA SER A 707 23.72 46.90 -13.96
C SER A 707 22.83 46.59 -12.76
N SER A 708 23.39 45.97 -11.72
CA SER A 708 22.67 45.69 -10.48
C SER A 708 22.15 46.97 -9.81
N GLN A 709 20.99 46.87 -9.16
CA GLN A 709 20.38 47.94 -8.37
C GLN A 709 20.13 47.45 -6.94
N THR A 710 19.72 48.34 -6.04
CA THR A 710 19.44 47.97 -4.64
C THR A 710 18.14 48.59 -4.13
N PHE A 711 17.47 47.91 -3.21
CA PHE A 711 16.43 48.48 -2.35
C PHE A 711 16.64 48.05 -0.91
N THR A 712 16.02 48.74 0.05
CA THR A 712 16.15 48.43 1.47
C THR A 712 14.86 47.85 2.04
N VAL A 713 14.98 46.87 2.94
CA VAL A 713 13.90 46.37 3.79
C VAL A 713 14.11 46.87 5.22
N ARG A 714 13.06 47.39 5.86
CA ARG A 714 13.11 47.89 7.24
C ARG A 714 11.83 47.53 7.99
N ASN A 715 11.94 47.20 9.27
CA ASN A 715 10.78 47.18 10.17
C ASN A 715 10.36 48.61 10.56
N SER A 716 9.20 49.06 10.11
CA SER A 716 8.59 50.33 10.55
C SER A 716 7.55 50.15 11.66
N GLY A 717 7.28 48.91 12.06
CA GLY A 717 6.34 48.54 13.12
C GLY A 717 7.03 48.30 14.45
N THR A 718 6.55 47.30 15.20
CA THR A 718 7.07 46.94 16.53
C THR A 718 7.57 45.50 16.52
N GLY A 719 8.47 45.14 17.45
CA GLY A 719 9.09 43.81 17.46
C GLY A 719 10.18 43.62 16.39
N SER A 720 10.35 42.39 15.91
CA SER A 720 11.31 42.04 14.86
C SER A 720 10.59 41.58 13.61
N LEU A 721 10.97 42.14 12.46
CA LEU A 721 10.58 41.66 11.13
C LEU A 721 11.49 40.50 10.74
N SER A 722 10.95 39.39 10.25
CA SER A 722 11.69 38.26 9.69
C SER A 722 11.17 37.98 8.28
N TYR A 723 11.85 38.53 7.27
CA TYR A 723 11.33 38.57 5.90
C TYR A 723 12.02 37.55 4.99
N SER A 724 11.29 37.16 3.95
CA SER A 724 11.74 36.37 2.81
C SER A 724 11.44 37.13 1.51
N ILE A 725 12.24 36.90 0.47
CA ILE A 725 12.16 37.60 -0.82
C ILE A 725 12.06 36.56 -1.94
N SER A 726 11.20 36.83 -2.91
CA SER A 726 11.01 36.02 -4.11
C SER A 726 10.61 36.90 -5.29
N ASP A 727 10.84 36.43 -6.52
CA ASP A 727 10.43 37.11 -7.74
C ASP A 727 9.70 36.17 -8.72
N ASN A 728 9.23 36.73 -9.83
CA ASN A 728 8.48 36.01 -10.85
C ASN A 728 9.19 35.93 -12.21
N GLN A 729 10.50 36.20 -12.30
CA GLN A 729 11.23 36.28 -13.56
C GLN A 729 12.62 35.64 -13.49
N THR A 730 12.91 34.74 -14.42
CA THR A 730 14.19 34.00 -14.48
C THR A 730 15.42 34.84 -14.80
N TRP A 731 15.25 36.08 -15.27
CA TRP A 731 16.32 37.02 -15.58
C TRP A 731 16.69 37.93 -14.40
N LEU A 732 16.10 37.72 -13.22
CA LEU A 732 16.32 38.50 -12.02
C LEU A 732 16.77 37.59 -10.85
N SER A 733 17.52 38.15 -9.90
CA SER A 733 17.90 37.48 -8.65
C SER A 733 18.23 38.47 -7.55
N GLU A 734 17.89 38.16 -6.30
CA GLU A 734 18.14 38.98 -5.11
C GLU A 734 19.18 38.38 -4.18
N SER A 735 19.92 39.25 -3.49
CA SER A 735 20.83 38.86 -2.42
C SER A 735 20.89 39.93 -1.33
N PRO A 736 20.65 39.60 -0.04
CA PRO A 736 20.15 38.30 0.45
C PRO A 736 18.67 38.05 0.10
N THR A 737 18.23 36.79 0.10
CA THR A 737 16.81 36.40 -0.13
C THR A 737 15.98 36.30 1.15
N SER A 738 16.58 36.56 2.31
CA SER A 738 15.92 36.57 3.61
C SER A 738 16.75 37.35 4.63
N GLY A 739 16.11 37.89 5.67
CA GLY A 739 16.79 38.60 6.75
C GLY A 739 15.86 38.96 7.91
N THR A 740 16.42 39.65 8.90
CA THR A 740 15.68 40.14 10.07
C THR A 740 15.96 41.62 10.28
N SER A 741 14.93 42.42 10.55
CA SER A 741 15.06 43.85 10.86
C SER A 741 14.34 44.22 12.16
N THR A 742 15.02 44.89 13.08
CA THR A 742 14.42 45.50 14.30
C THR A 742 14.16 47.00 14.16
N GLY A 743 14.41 47.55 12.98
CA GLY A 743 14.28 48.98 12.67
C GLY A 743 15.46 49.54 11.88
N GLU A 744 16.53 48.78 11.74
CA GLU A 744 17.64 48.99 10.80
C GLU A 744 17.22 48.74 9.34
N GLN A 745 17.96 49.32 8.39
CA GLN A 745 17.72 49.15 6.96
C GLN A 745 18.65 48.06 6.40
N ASP A 746 18.06 46.97 5.91
CA ASP A 746 18.78 45.90 5.24
C ASP A 746 18.84 46.19 3.74
N THR A 747 20.04 46.18 3.16
CA THR A 747 20.22 46.45 1.72
C THR A 747 20.14 45.15 0.93
N ILE A 748 19.20 45.09 -0.02
CA ILE A 748 19.00 43.98 -0.95
C ILE A 748 19.56 44.37 -2.31
N THR A 749 20.50 43.55 -2.82
CA THR A 749 21.07 43.71 -4.16
C THR A 749 20.28 42.90 -5.17
N VAL A 750 19.82 43.55 -6.23
CA VAL A 750 19.09 42.95 -7.35
C VAL A 750 20.03 42.88 -8.55
N THR A 751 20.24 41.67 -9.07
CA THR A 751 21.13 41.39 -10.21
C THR A 751 20.31 40.90 -11.40
N TYR A 752 20.74 41.26 -12.62
CA TYR A 752 19.98 41.05 -13.85
C TYR A 752 20.76 40.20 -14.87
N SER A 753 20.24 39.02 -15.21
CA SER A 753 20.76 38.12 -16.25
C SER A 753 19.99 38.31 -17.56
N THR A 754 20.27 39.41 -18.25
CA THR A 754 19.44 39.96 -19.35
C THR A 754 20.10 39.85 -20.74
N SER A 755 21.31 39.30 -20.84
CA SER A 755 22.05 39.16 -22.10
C SER A 755 21.33 38.31 -23.16
N GLY A 756 20.45 37.39 -22.74
CA GLY A 756 19.66 36.54 -23.63
C GLY A 756 18.31 37.14 -24.07
N LEU A 757 17.94 38.32 -23.57
CA LEU A 757 16.65 38.95 -23.89
C LEU A 757 16.71 39.73 -25.20
N SER A 758 15.62 39.70 -25.97
CA SER A 758 15.44 40.57 -27.14
C SER A 758 15.24 42.02 -26.74
N ALA A 759 15.41 42.95 -27.68
CA ALA A 759 15.06 44.35 -27.44
C ALA A 759 13.57 44.51 -27.07
N GLY A 760 13.28 45.26 -26.02
CA GLY A 760 11.92 45.42 -25.49
C GLY A 760 11.86 45.84 -24.02
N THR A 761 10.63 45.97 -23.51
CA THR A 761 10.35 46.27 -22.10
C THR A 761 9.86 45.02 -21.38
N TYR A 762 10.44 44.72 -20.21
CA TYR A 762 10.12 43.55 -19.39
C TYR A 762 9.72 43.99 -17.98
N ASN A 763 8.66 43.40 -17.44
CA ASN A 763 8.17 43.71 -16.10
C ASN A 763 8.40 42.51 -15.17
N ALA A 764 8.88 42.77 -13.95
CA ALA A 764 8.95 41.80 -12.87
C ALA A 764 8.37 42.37 -11.58
N THR A 765 8.03 41.48 -10.66
CA THR A 765 7.59 41.81 -9.30
C THR A 765 8.45 41.05 -8.32
N ILE A 766 9.16 41.78 -7.45
CA ILE A 766 9.83 41.23 -6.28
C ILE A 766 8.84 41.31 -5.12
N THR A 767 8.64 40.20 -4.41
CA THR A 767 7.72 40.08 -3.28
C THR A 767 8.51 39.86 -1.99
N VAL A 768 8.33 40.76 -1.04
CA VAL A 768 8.88 40.66 0.32
C VAL A 768 7.78 40.23 1.27
N SER A 769 7.99 39.12 1.97
CA SER A 769 6.98 38.50 2.84
C SER A 769 7.51 38.22 4.24
N ASP A 770 6.75 38.65 5.24
CA ASP A 770 6.82 38.19 6.63
C ASP A 770 5.37 37.88 7.07
N PRO A 771 5.01 36.60 7.33
CA PRO A 771 3.65 36.23 7.73
C PRO A 771 3.12 36.96 8.98
N ASN A 772 4.01 37.51 9.81
CA ASN A 772 3.70 38.24 11.03
C ASN A 772 3.54 39.74 10.82
N ALA A 773 3.93 40.28 9.66
CA ALA A 773 3.84 41.71 9.41
C ALA A 773 2.41 42.15 9.07
N SER A 774 2.02 43.31 9.60
CA SER A 774 0.67 43.87 9.44
C SER A 774 0.27 44.13 7.99
N ASN A 775 1.25 44.36 7.11
CA ASN A 775 1.07 44.70 5.70
C ASN A 775 1.67 43.65 4.75
N ASN A 776 1.74 42.38 5.18
CA ASN A 776 2.26 41.30 4.36
C ASN A 776 1.30 40.84 3.24
N PRO A 777 1.79 40.57 2.01
CA PRO A 777 3.13 40.86 1.50
C PRO A 777 3.24 42.30 0.96
N GLN A 778 4.49 42.77 0.77
CA GLN A 778 4.79 44.02 0.05
C GLN A 778 5.59 43.71 -1.22
N THR A 779 5.52 44.60 -2.22
CA THR A 779 6.16 44.36 -3.52
C THR A 779 7.03 45.52 -3.99
N VAL A 780 8.07 45.21 -4.77
CA VAL A 780 8.89 46.16 -5.53
C VAL A 780 8.68 45.87 -7.02
N ALA A 781 8.22 46.86 -7.77
CA ALA A 781 8.00 46.73 -9.21
C ALA A 781 9.32 46.93 -9.98
N VAL A 782 9.63 46.07 -10.94
CA VAL A 782 10.83 46.19 -11.78
C VAL A 782 10.43 46.38 -13.24
N THR A 783 10.87 47.47 -13.87
CA THR A 783 10.66 47.75 -15.30
C THR A 783 11.99 47.80 -16.04
N LEU A 784 12.39 46.69 -16.66
CA LEU A 784 13.63 46.56 -17.43
C LEU A 784 13.43 47.04 -18.88
N THR A 785 14.39 47.81 -19.40
CA THR A 785 14.44 48.19 -20.82
C THR A 785 15.69 47.63 -21.51
N VAL A 786 15.50 46.78 -22.52
CA VAL A 786 16.57 46.23 -23.38
C VAL A 786 16.58 46.99 -24.71
N ASN A 787 17.63 47.77 -24.96
CA ASN A 787 17.79 48.57 -26.17
C ASN A 787 18.36 47.72 -27.33
N PRO A 788 17.96 47.92 -28.59
CA PRO A 788 18.49 47.16 -29.72
C PRO A 788 20.01 47.37 -29.89
N SER A 789 20.71 46.33 -30.39
CA SER A 789 22.14 46.40 -30.68
C SER A 789 22.44 47.41 -31.80
N LYS A 790 23.46 48.25 -31.60
CA LYS A 790 23.89 49.24 -32.62
C LYS A 790 24.67 48.55 -33.75
N ILE A 791 24.16 48.62 -34.98
CA ILE A 791 24.90 48.19 -36.18
C ILE A 791 25.79 49.36 -36.66
N THR A 792 27.09 49.12 -36.81
CA THR A 792 28.04 50.10 -37.39
C THR A 792 28.54 49.58 -38.73
N VAL A 793 28.31 50.34 -39.82
CA VAL A 793 28.94 50.09 -41.13
C VAL A 793 30.07 51.10 -41.29
N ALA A 794 31.32 50.62 -41.30
CA ALA A 794 32.50 51.44 -41.57
C ALA A 794 33.02 51.15 -42.98
N GLU A 795 33.28 52.19 -43.79
CA GLU A 795 33.99 52.03 -45.06
C GLU A 795 35.48 52.31 -44.84
N ASP A 796 36.31 51.30 -45.10
CA ASP A 796 37.75 51.50 -45.22
C ASP A 796 38.09 51.68 -46.70
N PHE A 797 38.55 52.87 -47.08
CA PHE A 797 38.84 53.22 -48.48
C PHE A 797 40.14 52.54 -48.93
N THR A 798 40.13 51.22 -49.10
CA THR A 798 41.30 50.43 -49.56
C THR A 798 41.46 50.44 -51.07
N SER A 799 40.37 50.69 -51.82
CA SER A 799 40.35 50.91 -53.26
C SER A 799 39.24 51.91 -53.63
N MET A 800 39.32 52.54 -54.80
CA MET A 800 38.34 53.53 -55.25
C MET A 800 36.97 52.85 -55.51
N PRO A 801 35.92 53.12 -54.71
CA PRO A 801 34.65 52.44 -54.91
C PRO A 801 33.89 53.04 -56.10
N SER A 802 32.88 52.31 -56.59
CA SER A 802 31.95 52.78 -57.63
C SER A 802 31.08 53.93 -57.10
N TRP A 803 31.51 55.16 -57.35
CA TRP A 803 30.81 56.39 -56.97
C TRP A 803 30.31 57.11 -58.21
N SER A 804 29.13 57.74 -58.11
CA SER A 804 28.72 58.70 -59.13
C SER A 804 29.60 59.95 -59.04
N SER A 805 29.75 60.66 -60.16
CA SER A 805 30.54 61.91 -60.20
C SER A 805 29.87 62.94 -61.09
N SER A 806 29.93 64.20 -60.67
CA SER A 806 29.53 65.36 -61.47
C SER A 806 30.50 66.52 -61.25
N PHE A 807 30.62 67.40 -62.23
CA PHE A 807 31.35 68.67 -62.11
C PHE A 807 30.61 69.76 -62.88
N ASP A 808 30.79 71.00 -62.42
CA ASP A 808 30.26 72.17 -63.11
C ASP A 808 31.31 72.68 -64.12
N ALA A 809 31.01 72.54 -65.41
CA ALA A 809 31.91 72.96 -66.49
C ALA A 809 31.85 74.47 -66.77
N ALA A 810 30.89 75.21 -66.21
CA ALA A 810 30.67 76.63 -66.53
C ALA A 810 31.73 77.56 -65.91
N TRP A 811 32.39 77.14 -64.83
CA TRP A 811 33.54 77.85 -64.27
C TRP A 811 34.49 76.86 -63.60
N GLY A 812 35.69 76.68 -64.19
CA GLY A 812 36.75 75.89 -63.59
C GLY A 812 37.04 74.52 -64.23
N SER A 813 37.76 73.68 -63.50
CA SER A 813 38.10 72.30 -63.90
C SER A 813 37.64 71.25 -62.88
N ALA A 814 37.35 70.04 -63.35
CA ALA A 814 36.98 68.92 -62.47
C ALA A 814 38.09 68.57 -61.46
N ALA A 815 37.72 68.23 -60.23
CA ALA A 815 38.65 67.77 -59.21
C ALA A 815 39.18 66.35 -59.55
N THR A 816 40.45 66.10 -59.24
CA THR A 816 41.03 64.75 -59.27
C THR A 816 40.80 64.08 -57.92
N TRP A 817 40.28 62.87 -57.93
CA TRP A 817 39.96 62.11 -56.72
C TRP A 817 40.87 60.89 -56.60
N SER A 818 41.46 60.69 -55.42
CA SER A 818 42.34 59.57 -55.14
C SER A 818 42.18 59.08 -53.71
N ILE A 819 42.67 57.87 -53.44
CA ILE A 819 42.79 57.35 -52.08
C ILE A 819 44.22 57.59 -51.60
N VAL A 820 44.35 58.12 -50.39
CA VAL A 820 45.65 58.37 -49.73
C VAL A 820 45.68 57.76 -48.33
N SER A 821 46.86 57.38 -47.87
CA SER A 821 47.06 56.93 -46.48
C SER A 821 47.04 58.10 -45.49
N GLY A 822 46.62 57.87 -44.25
CA GLY A 822 46.63 58.85 -43.15
C GLY A 822 45.27 59.38 -42.71
N GLY A 823 44.18 58.67 -43.05
CA GLY A 823 42.85 58.91 -42.48
C GLY A 823 42.72 58.35 -41.06
N GLN A 824 41.71 58.80 -40.30
CA GLN A 824 41.44 58.33 -38.92
C GLN A 824 41.25 56.81 -38.82
N SER A 825 40.77 56.16 -39.89
CA SER A 825 40.58 54.71 -40.00
C SER A 825 41.64 54.01 -40.86
N GLY A 826 42.73 54.69 -41.25
CA GLY A 826 43.77 54.18 -42.14
C GLY A 826 43.88 55.01 -43.42
N ASN A 827 43.01 54.78 -44.39
CA ASN A 827 42.99 55.52 -45.66
C ASN A 827 41.92 56.63 -45.69
N ALA A 828 42.12 57.63 -46.55
CA ALA A 828 41.20 58.74 -46.76
C ALA A 828 40.98 58.98 -48.25
N LEU A 829 39.75 59.37 -48.62
CA LEU A 829 39.48 59.91 -49.94
C LEU A 829 39.94 61.37 -50.00
N GLN A 830 40.83 61.66 -50.94
CA GLN A 830 41.33 63.01 -51.21
C GLN A 830 40.75 63.55 -52.53
N ALA A 831 40.32 64.82 -52.48
CA ALA A 831 39.97 65.61 -53.66
C ALA A 831 41.01 66.73 -53.84
N VAL A 832 41.62 66.82 -55.02
CA VAL A 832 42.60 67.87 -55.33
C VAL A 832 42.16 68.62 -56.59
N ARG A 833 42.33 69.94 -56.58
CA ARG A 833 42.11 70.80 -57.75
C ARG A 833 43.22 71.84 -57.86
N SER A 834 43.55 72.22 -59.09
CA SER A 834 44.60 73.18 -59.42
C SER A 834 44.07 74.58 -59.79
N SER A 835 42.75 74.75 -59.97
CA SER A 835 42.10 76.04 -60.25
C SER A 835 40.68 76.11 -59.63
N GLY A 836 39.99 77.24 -59.79
CA GLY A 836 38.60 77.42 -59.30
C GLY A 836 37.63 76.40 -59.92
N GLY A 837 36.47 76.16 -59.30
CA GLY A 837 35.40 75.28 -59.83
C GLY A 837 34.66 74.46 -58.76
N SER A 838 33.79 73.52 -59.17
CA SER A 838 33.08 72.61 -58.26
C SER A 838 32.98 71.18 -58.80
N SER A 839 33.10 70.18 -57.93
CA SER A 839 32.97 68.76 -58.25
C SER A 839 32.42 67.99 -57.06
N ALA A 840 31.60 66.98 -57.32
CA ALA A 840 30.99 66.14 -56.31
C ALA A 840 31.13 64.65 -56.65
N LYS A 841 31.21 63.82 -55.62
CA LYS A 841 30.94 62.38 -55.72
C LYS A 841 29.91 61.95 -54.68
N VAL A 842 29.06 60.99 -55.06
CA VAL A 842 27.97 60.49 -54.20
C VAL A 842 27.96 58.96 -54.17
N LYS A 843 27.66 58.39 -53.00
CA LYS A 843 27.42 56.97 -52.77
C LYS A 843 26.09 56.80 -52.04
N VAL A 844 25.34 55.76 -52.40
CA VAL A 844 24.04 55.43 -51.79
C VAL A 844 24.23 54.23 -50.85
N TYR A 845 23.65 54.32 -49.66
CA TYR A 845 23.60 53.23 -48.68
C TYR A 845 22.16 52.76 -48.52
N ASN A 846 21.96 51.44 -48.41
CA ASN A 846 20.65 50.87 -48.08
C ASN A 846 20.38 51.07 -46.59
N ILE A 847 19.23 51.66 -46.26
CA ILE A 847 18.79 51.89 -44.89
C ILE A 847 17.48 51.16 -44.62
N THR A 848 17.29 50.72 -43.38
CA THR A 848 16.04 50.13 -42.89
C THR A 848 15.09 51.22 -42.42
N THR A 849 13.82 51.13 -42.82
CA THR A 849 12.76 52.06 -42.41
C THR A 849 12.56 52.08 -40.88
N SER A 850 12.19 53.23 -40.33
CA SER A 850 11.88 53.42 -38.90
C SER A 850 13.04 53.20 -37.93
N SER A 851 14.29 53.32 -38.39
CA SER A 851 15.49 53.26 -37.56
C SER A 851 16.19 54.61 -37.52
N SER A 852 16.75 54.98 -36.36
CA SER A 852 17.55 56.20 -36.19
C SER A 852 19.00 55.93 -36.56
N TYR A 853 19.55 56.70 -37.50
CA TYR A 853 20.95 56.59 -37.93
C TYR A 853 21.72 57.86 -37.54
N THR A 854 22.99 57.67 -37.17
CA THR A 854 23.94 58.78 -37.00
C THR A 854 25.04 58.60 -38.03
N ILE A 855 25.25 59.62 -38.87
CA ILE A 855 26.37 59.68 -39.82
C ILE A 855 27.49 60.47 -39.17
N SER A 856 28.70 59.94 -39.19
CA SER A 856 29.90 60.63 -38.70
C SER A 856 30.97 60.58 -39.78
N ILE A 857 31.48 61.76 -40.17
CA ILE A 857 32.50 61.91 -41.21
C ILE A 857 33.63 62.75 -40.65
N TRP A 858 34.87 62.28 -40.84
CA TRP A 858 36.07 63.03 -40.53
C TRP A 858 36.57 63.71 -41.80
N ILE A 859 36.67 65.04 -41.78
CA ILE A 859 37.12 65.83 -42.93
C ILE A 859 38.38 66.61 -42.53
N LYS A 860 39.40 66.55 -43.39
CA LYS A 860 40.62 67.35 -43.26
C LYS A 860 40.73 68.27 -44.47
N CYS A 861 40.52 69.57 -44.25
CA CYS A 861 40.76 70.60 -45.25
C CYS A 861 42.06 71.34 -44.92
N PRO A 862 42.96 71.60 -45.89
CA PRO A 862 44.04 72.55 -45.69
C PRO A 862 43.47 73.97 -45.51
N SER A 863 44.14 74.78 -44.69
CA SER A 863 43.75 76.18 -44.39
C SER A 863 43.92 77.10 -45.58
#